data_AF-A0A7S3K0K0-F1
#
_entry.id   AF-A0A7S3K0K0-F1
#
_cell.length_a   1.000
_cell.length_b   1.000
_cell.length_c   1.000
_cell.angle_alpha   90.00
_cell.angle_beta   90.00
_cell.angle_gamma   90.00
#
_symmetry.space_group_name_H-M   'P 1'
#
loop_
_entity.id
_entity.type
_entity.pdbx_description
1 polymer ?
#
loop_
_entity_poly.entity_id
_entity_poly.type
_entity_poly.pdbx_seq_one_letter_code
_entity_poly.pdbx_strand_id
1 'polypeptide(L)'
;MQKINQLEFTNKLKTCLERTAAMLEQEIRPIKMDEESHQYDDKFALANFTTDLALDTVTTLLHTAFAGLGDRLEKKESNIKYELKFEALELCEYLEERVRTTSGPEVTTSETKNVSGTLFGNQSKTKEVTTQVTTRVPEYVWTHTLTYSAKLVDRKNRSIVETLLSRTRSREISTTVKDHQPKPFARKESAPLYLDLEMIKTLPRSIDRSRDSCKTPRRNQEIDDVFSAFQSLATFTRAVRGTMPDDHHIADAAHQEKVVKNFFSPAACSFLCKKNDHDEAKSFIVPDKATLLNEMQRTLSEQQASVRRTADEAAKATKGGELVGPDEASLLYVLKLLAQTVTDYIGSVTYLENMLRSQLEAAVGRELTADAFEEYVLYHDRLLFSPDFKPRPFSYAVRRSASAFPDGSIQIRTIASKQPIRTLTRDVTLNTPGPVRVALGGADSIAFDGPRYAHAYRAQTFSGATPKPLELVANARHFSGFVLLVGKVVAADEFQPDHAIIIQNKDELIIPLILNPLPTPKEFADAIESLSPEQRAFCEAFRAMQLSSSLCGLVVIQLKPAIEKVLNLPDGALTKEIALTDQLLNFFIEYQISTDMLAYDGPQDVDKATKLTAVKGHVASITNVIQAARDEDLKRTAEEAVHRKMLEGELSLSMASSAYSEDEEADDLDVDNCFEEEEAKPRRAMMKMKKKGGISLGGLRREKAGPPIPSKMMERMVKPPPAPPAPKPSAPAAPGAGSAAAPTPTPPQESLEEKEQGTEGKDKLTETPQIDDFEDVEFLDITQLPKRLDASFKVLDTDSQLRPTTIKISEPWRKTFKKSILAEPQTQNISDEGLAKERSKAFDLLDALTRSGAIPLGAELHVIICATHAFDKSIVDTIIVDNVNPILKTERASLIIATTLHDRPVADIVESKMLSSVAISSPLLLPAANAEEIPEAKAVTSDDI
;
A
#
# COMPACT_ATOMS: atom_id res chain seq x y z
N MET A 1 21.95 0.45 -8.40
CA MET A 1 22.31 1.12 -9.67
C MET A 1 21.98 2.60 -9.55
N GLN A 2 22.60 3.47 -10.36
CA GLN A 2 21.94 4.75 -10.68
C GLN A 2 20.66 4.43 -11.47
N LYS A 3 19.58 5.19 -11.29
CA LYS A 3 18.49 5.19 -12.28
C LYS A 3 19.12 5.67 -13.58
N ILE A 4 19.06 4.87 -14.65
CA ILE A 4 19.56 5.33 -15.96
C ILE A 4 18.71 6.53 -16.34
N ASN A 5 19.36 7.67 -16.53
CA ASN A 5 18.66 8.89 -16.89
C ASN A 5 18.21 8.76 -18.34
N GLN A 6 16.91 8.53 -18.53
CA GLN A 6 16.31 8.33 -19.85
C GLN A 6 16.59 9.49 -20.80
N LEU A 7 16.75 10.72 -20.27
CA LEU A 7 17.14 11.88 -21.05
C LEU A 7 18.59 11.81 -21.54
N GLU A 8 19.52 11.34 -20.71
CA GLU A 8 20.93 11.11 -21.12
C GLU A 8 21.02 10.02 -22.19
N PHE A 9 20.29 8.91 -22.02
CA PHE A 9 20.25 7.87 -23.06
C PHE A 9 19.62 8.38 -24.36
N THR A 10 18.50 9.11 -24.30
CA THR A 10 17.83 9.66 -25.50
C THR A 10 18.72 10.65 -26.25
N ASN A 11 19.46 11.50 -25.52
CA ASN A 11 20.47 12.37 -26.12
C ASN A 11 21.60 11.58 -26.79
N LYS A 12 22.05 10.47 -26.17
CA LYS A 12 23.09 9.61 -26.74
C LYS A 12 22.63 8.84 -27.97
N LEU A 13 21.40 8.33 -27.96
CA LEU A 13 20.74 7.71 -29.12
C LEU A 13 20.68 8.70 -30.29
N LYS A 14 20.32 9.96 -30.03
CA LYS A 14 20.34 11.03 -31.04
C LYS A 14 21.75 11.24 -31.63
N THR A 15 22.80 11.32 -30.80
CA THR A 15 24.17 11.44 -31.31
C THR A 15 24.63 10.19 -32.10
N CYS A 16 24.12 8.99 -31.78
CA CYS A 16 24.41 7.77 -32.55
C CYS A 16 23.68 7.75 -33.89
N LEU A 17 22.42 8.21 -33.94
CA LEU A 17 21.65 8.45 -35.18
C LEU A 17 22.37 9.44 -36.10
N GLU A 18 22.76 10.61 -35.57
CA GLU A 18 23.45 11.68 -36.30
C GLU A 18 24.77 11.20 -36.92
N ARG A 19 25.56 10.40 -36.17
CA ARG A 19 26.79 9.81 -36.70
C ARG A 19 26.52 8.74 -37.75
N THR A 20 25.59 7.83 -37.50
CA THR A 20 25.28 6.73 -38.43
C THR A 20 24.72 7.26 -39.75
N ALA A 21 23.94 8.34 -39.72
CA ALA A 21 23.45 9.03 -40.92
C ALA A 21 24.58 9.63 -41.80
N ALA A 22 25.77 9.85 -41.24
CA ALA A 22 26.96 10.30 -41.98
C ALA A 22 27.84 9.13 -42.49
N MET A 23 27.45 7.88 -42.23
CA MET A 23 28.20 6.65 -42.58
C MET A 23 27.42 5.76 -43.55
N LEU A 24 26.10 5.84 -43.55
CA LEU A 24 25.22 5.11 -44.45
C LEU A 24 25.17 5.76 -45.86
N GLU A 25 24.73 4.96 -46.83
CA GLU A 25 24.50 5.40 -48.20
C GLU A 25 23.34 6.42 -48.28
N GLN A 26 23.34 7.29 -49.30
CA GLN A 26 22.34 8.36 -49.44
C GLN A 26 20.89 7.85 -49.58
N GLU A 27 20.69 6.58 -49.93
CA GLU A 27 19.39 5.92 -50.02
C GLU A 27 18.89 5.33 -48.70
N ILE A 28 19.72 5.27 -47.64
CA ILE A 28 19.41 4.58 -46.38
C ILE A 28 19.44 5.57 -45.21
N ARG A 29 18.26 5.90 -44.68
CA ARG A 29 18.13 6.81 -43.52
C ARG A 29 17.94 6.03 -42.22
N PRO A 30 18.71 6.31 -41.15
CA PRO A 30 18.43 5.78 -39.82
C PRO A 30 17.29 6.58 -39.16
N ILE A 31 16.36 5.88 -38.52
CA ILE A 31 15.11 6.43 -37.98
C ILE A 31 14.90 5.93 -36.54
N LYS A 32 14.58 6.86 -35.64
CA LYS A 32 14.25 6.58 -34.25
C LYS A 32 12.85 5.94 -34.19
N MET A 33 12.71 4.83 -33.48
CA MET A 33 11.47 4.02 -33.53
C MET A 33 10.21 4.79 -33.13
N ASP A 34 10.29 5.74 -32.22
CA ASP A 34 9.13 6.56 -31.80
C ASP A 34 8.79 7.72 -32.77
N GLU A 35 9.54 7.91 -33.87
CA GLU A 35 9.28 8.94 -34.90
C GLU A 35 8.46 8.41 -36.10
N GLU A 36 8.38 7.10 -36.33
CA GLU A 36 7.60 6.49 -37.42
C GLU A 36 6.80 5.24 -36.99
N SER A 37 5.74 4.95 -37.77
CA SER A 37 4.87 3.78 -37.58
C SER A 37 5.56 2.47 -37.99
N HIS A 38 5.82 1.63 -36.99
CA HIS A 38 6.48 0.32 -37.06
C HIS A 38 5.58 -0.80 -36.49
N GLN A 39 5.91 -2.06 -36.76
CA GLN A 39 5.22 -3.26 -36.25
C GLN A 39 5.71 -3.67 -34.84
N TYR A 40 5.03 -4.61 -34.18
CA TYR A 40 5.51 -5.14 -32.89
C TYR A 40 6.81 -5.95 -33.05
N ASP A 41 6.91 -6.72 -34.13
CA ASP A 41 8.05 -7.57 -34.47
C ASP A 41 9.36 -6.79 -34.69
N ASP A 42 9.29 -5.59 -35.28
CA ASP A 42 10.42 -4.67 -35.45
C ASP A 42 11.15 -4.40 -34.12
N LYS A 43 10.42 -4.43 -33.00
CA LYS A 43 10.96 -4.19 -31.65
C LYS A 43 11.76 -5.40 -31.15
N PHE A 44 11.37 -6.62 -31.51
CA PHE A 44 12.15 -7.84 -31.24
C PHE A 44 13.38 -7.93 -32.16
N ALA A 45 13.24 -7.60 -33.44
CA ALA A 45 14.37 -7.51 -34.37
C ALA A 45 15.44 -6.52 -33.86
N LEU A 46 15.02 -5.36 -33.38
CA LEU A 46 15.91 -4.35 -32.80
C LEU A 46 16.53 -4.77 -31.45
N ALA A 47 15.80 -5.50 -30.61
CA ALA A 47 16.35 -6.06 -29.37
C ALA A 47 17.43 -7.14 -29.65
N ASN A 48 17.18 -8.03 -30.61
CA ASN A 48 18.16 -9.01 -31.08
C ASN A 48 19.42 -8.33 -31.63
N PHE A 49 19.25 -7.35 -32.53
CA PHE A 49 20.35 -6.60 -33.13
C PHE A 49 21.19 -5.87 -32.07
N THR A 50 20.56 -5.09 -31.19
CA THR A 50 21.29 -4.35 -30.14
C THR A 50 21.98 -5.28 -29.14
N THR A 51 21.45 -6.48 -28.90
CA THR A 51 22.10 -7.52 -28.08
C THR A 51 23.34 -8.09 -28.75
N ASP A 52 23.23 -8.58 -29.98
CA ASP A 52 24.35 -9.13 -30.76
C ASP A 52 25.47 -8.09 -30.99
N LEU A 53 25.07 -6.86 -31.33
CA LEU A 53 25.97 -5.72 -31.53
C LEU A 53 26.68 -5.30 -30.22
N ALA A 54 26.01 -5.37 -29.07
CA ALA A 54 26.63 -5.12 -27.77
C ALA A 54 27.56 -6.26 -27.34
N LEU A 55 27.23 -7.52 -27.64
CA LEU A 55 28.09 -8.69 -27.37
C LEU A 55 29.40 -8.62 -28.15
N ASP A 56 29.36 -8.25 -29.43
CA ASP A 56 30.56 -8.08 -30.26
C ASP A 56 31.37 -6.84 -29.86
N THR A 57 30.71 -5.75 -29.43
CA THR A 57 31.36 -4.58 -28.82
C THR A 57 32.13 -4.98 -27.55
N VAL A 58 31.48 -5.71 -26.63
CA VAL A 58 32.10 -6.22 -25.40
C VAL A 58 33.26 -7.17 -25.71
N THR A 59 33.11 -8.08 -26.67
CA THR A 59 34.15 -9.02 -27.09
C THR A 59 35.38 -8.27 -27.65
N THR A 60 35.15 -7.29 -28.53
CA THR A 60 36.21 -6.45 -29.11
C THR A 60 36.95 -5.66 -28.04
N LEU A 61 36.22 -5.01 -27.13
CA LEU A 61 36.81 -4.25 -26.03
C LEU A 61 37.55 -5.14 -25.02
N LEU A 62 37.05 -6.34 -24.73
CA LEU A 62 37.74 -7.31 -23.87
C LEU A 62 39.06 -7.80 -24.48
N HIS A 63 39.07 -8.13 -25.78
CA HIS A 63 40.31 -8.45 -26.49
C HIS A 63 41.30 -7.27 -26.50
N THR A 64 40.77 -6.04 -26.62
CA THR A 64 41.58 -4.82 -26.60
C THR A 64 42.16 -4.49 -25.21
N ALA A 65 41.47 -4.85 -24.14
CA ALA A 65 41.97 -4.73 -22.76
C ALA A 65 42.97 -5.84 -22.38
N PHE A 66 42.74 -7.05 -22.90
CA PHE A 66 43.52 -8.26 -22.58
C PHE A 66 43.87 -9.00 -23.88
N ALA A 67 45.03 -8.68 -24.44
CA ALA A 67 45.53 -9.31 -25.66
C ALA A 67 45.64 -10.85 -25.49
N GLY A 68 45.37 -11.60 -26.57
CA GLY A 68 45.33 -13.07 -26.56
C GLY A 68 44.00 -13.68 -26.08
N LEU A 69 43.09 -12.87 -25.50
CA LEU A 69 41.79 -13.35 -25.02
C LEU A 69 40.82 -13.72 -26.17
N GLY A 70 40.89 -13.05 -27.33
CA GLY A 70 39.98 -13.24 -28.47
C GLY A 70 39.98 -14.68 -29.00
N ASP A 71 41.17 -15.21 -29.26
CA ASP A 71 41.45 -16.60 -29.61
C ASP A 71 40.85 -17.66 -28.68
N ARG A 72 40.44 -17.29 -27.46
CA ARG A 72 39.83 -18.17 -26.45
C ARG A 72 38.35 -17.88 -26.21
N LEU A 73 37.85 -16.71 -26.63
CA LEU A 73 36.44 -16.35 -26.65
C LEU A 73 35.72 -16.95 -27.87
N GLU A 74 36.37 -16.96 -29.05
CA GLU A 74 35.77 -17.44 -30.30
C GLU A 74 35.73 -18.97 -30.43
N LYS A 75 36.63 -19.69 -29.75
CA LYS A 75 36.72 -21.15 -29.81
C LYS A 75 35.62 -21.80 -28.95
N LYS A 76 34.52 -22.20 -29.60
CA LYS A 76 33.35 -22.86 -28.97
C LYS A 76 33.64 -24.17 -28.25
N GLU A 77 34.72 -24.87 -28.61
CA GLU A 77 34.99 -26.25 -28.18
C GLU A 77 36.23 -26.37 -27.28
N SER A 78 36.22 -25.69 -26.12
CA SER A 78 37.23 -25.89 -25.07
C SER A 78 36.64 -26.64 -23.86
N ASN A 79 37.13 -27.86 -23.60
CA ASN A 79 36.78 -28.65 -22.40
C ASN A 79 37.31 -28.02 -21.08
N ILE A 80 38.12 -26.95 -21.19
CA ILE A 80 38.55 -26.10 -20.08
C ILE A 80 37.65 -24.86 -20.08
N LYS A 81 37.06 -24.56 -18.92
CA LYS A 81 36.30 -23.32 -18.67
C LYS A 81 37.23 -22.27 -18.07
N TYR A 82 37.23 -21.07 -18.61
CA TYR A 82 38.22 -20.05 -18.24
C TYR A 82 37.63 -18.93 -17.37
N GLU A 83 38.39 -18.53 -16.35
CA GLU A 83 38.20 -17.29 -15.61
C GLU A 83 39.37 -16.33 -15.88
N LEU A 84 39.08 -15.03 -15.99
CA LEU A 84 40.08 -13.98 -15.98
C LEU A 84 40.32 -13.53 -14.54
N LYS A 85 41.50 -13.84 -14.00
CA LYS A 85 41.97 -13.35 -12.70
C LYS A 85 42.74 -12.05 -12.87
N PHE A 86 42.43 -11.02 -12.08
CA PHE A 86 43.22 -9.79 -11.98
C PHE A 86 43.73 -9.61 -10.54
N GLU A 87 45.00 -9.24 -10.40
CA GLU A 87 45.65 -9.00 -9.11
C GLU A 87 46.67 -7.85 -9.20
N ALA A 88 46.68 -7.00 -8.18
CA ALA A 88 47.55 -5.84 -8.02
C ALA A 88 48.17 -5.76 -6.60
N LEU A 89 49.37 -5.20 -6.54
CA LEU A 89 50.23 -5.06 -5.36
C LEU A 89 50.87 -3.66 -5.37
N GLU A 90 50.58 -2.87 -4.34
CA GLU A 90 51.25 -1.60 -4.06
C GLU A 90 52.27 -1.79 -2.92
N LEU A 91 53.50 -1.31 -3.13
CA LEU A 91 54.59 -1.28 -2.17
C LEU A 91 55.08 0.16 -1.98
N CYS A 92 55.40 0.55 -0.74
CA CYS A 92 55.95 1.87 -0.41
C CYS A 92 57.15 1.70 0.54
N GLU A 93 58.35 1.74 -0.03
CA GLU A 93 59.60 1.38 0.64
C GLU A 93 60.53 2.60 0.75
N TYR A 94 61.33 2.69 1.81
CA TYR A 94 62.30 3.77 1.98
C TYR A 94 63.53 3.54 1.10
N LEU A 95 64.01 4.60 0.42
CA LEU A 95 65.14 4.54 -0.51
C LEU A 95 66.41 5.20 0.06
N GLU A 96 66.39 6.51 0.29
CA GLU A 96 67.58 7.27 0.73
C GLU A 96 67.24 8.61 1.42
N GLU A 97 68.26 9.27 2.00
CA GLU A 97 68.18 10.64 2.54
C GLU A 97 69.00 11.58 1.65
N ARG A 98 68.31 12.47 0.93
CA ARG A 98 68.87 13.33 -0.13
C ARG A 98 68.85 14.79 0.33
N VAL A 99 69.99 15.49 0.30
CA VAL A 99 70.06 16.89 0.79
C VAL A 99 69.86 17.87 -0.37
N ARG A 100 68.68 18.49 -0.42
CA ARG A 100 68.36 19.53 -1.42
C ARG A 100 68.82 20.89 -0.93
N THR A 101 69.48 21.65 -1.80
CA THR A 101 69.87 23.04 -1.53
C THR A 101 68.96 23.98 -2.31
N THR A 102 68.23 24.84 -1.60
CA THR A 102 67.34 25.85 -2.18
C THR A 102 67.85 27.25 -1.87
N SER A 103 67.99 28.09 -2.90
CA SER A 103 68.21 29.52 -2.70
C SER A 103 66.94 30.17 -2.13
N GLY A 104 67.09 30.93 -1.05
CA GLY A 104 66.13 31.97 -0.70
C GLY A 104 66.23 33.17 -1.67
N PRO A 105 65.38 34.20 -1.49
CA PRO A 105 65.53 35.47 -2.18
C PRO A 105 66.86 36.15 -1.78
N GLU A 106 67.43 36.95 -2.68
CA GLU A 106 68.59 37.78 -2.36
C GLU A 106 68.27 38.82 -1.28
N VAL A 107 69.18 38.96 -0.32
CA VAL A 107 69.13 40.04 0.68
C VAL A 107 70.33 40.96 0.46
N THR A 108 70.07 42.17 -0.02
CA THR A 108 71.07 43.24 -0.12
C THR A 108 71.22 43.91 1.24
N THR A 109 72.43 43.93 1.80
CA THR A 109 72.71 44.63 3.07
C THR A 109 73.79 45.69 2.86
N SER A 110 73.57 46.89 3.43
CA SER A 110 74.49 48.03 3.34
C SER A 110 75.10 48.35 4.71
N GLU A 111 76.41 48.09 4.89
CA GLU A 111 77.14 48.59 6.06
C GLU A 111 77.63 50.03 5.84
N THR A 112 77.28 50.94 6.76
CA THR A 112 77.82 52.31 6.80
C THR A 112 78.85 52.44 7.91
N LYS A 113 80.14 52.37 7.57
CA LYS A 113 81.24 52.55 8.53
C LYS A 113 81.70 54.01 8.59
N ASN A 114 81.33 54.69 9.68
CA ASN A 114 81.93 55.98 10.03
C ASN A 114 83.30 55.76 10.70
N VAL A 115 84.30 56.55 10.32
CA VAL A 115 85.66 56.50 10.87
C VAL A 115 86.01 57.85 11.50
N SER A 116 86.38 57.86 12.77
CA SER A 116 86.84 59.05 13.49
C SER A 116 88.36 59.18 13.40
N GLY A 117 88.88 60.09 12.55
CA GLY A 117 90.32 60.15 12.29
C GLY A 117 90.84 61.34 11.46
N THR A 118 90.52 62.57 11.86
CA THR A 118 91.33 63.79 11.61
C THR A 118 91.48 64.34 10.17
N LEU A 119 91.09 65.62 9.99
CA LEU A 119 91.38 66.55 8.88
C LEU A 119 90.78 66.27 7.48
N PHE A 120 89.92 67.21 7.05
CA PHE A 120 89.34 67.43 5.71
C PHE A 120 88.42 66.37 5.09
N GLY A 121 87.10 66.66 5.15
CA GLY A 121 86.12 66.23 4.15
C GLY A 121 85.30 64.97 4.46
N ASN A 122 84.00 65.15 4.75
CA ASN A 122 83.07 64.02 4.79
C ASN A 122 82.76 63.52 3.36
N GLN A 123 83.16 62.29 3.04
CA GLN A 123 82.55 61.48 1.99
C GLN A 123 82.28 60.06 2.52
N SER A 124 81.01 59.66 2.54
CA SER A 124 80.62 58.27 2.81
C SER A 124 80.73 57.44 1.54
N LYS A 125 81.33 56.25 1.65
CA LYS A 125 81.25 55.21 0.60
C LYS A 125 80.40 54.05 1.13
N THR A 126 79.15 54.02 0.72
CA THR A 126 78.30 52.84 0.86
C THR A 126 78.91 51.70 0.04
N LYS A 127 78.96 50.49 0.61
CA LYS A 127 79.31 49.27 -0.10
C LYS A 127 78.16 48.28 0.05
N GLU A 128 77.45 48.04 -1.04
CA GLU A 128 76.39 47.03 -1.08
C GLU A 128 77.02 45.63 -1.11
N VAL A 129 76.44 44.71 -0.34
CA VAL A 129 76.79 43.29 -0.37
C VAL A 129 75.49 42.49 -0.47
N THR A 130 75.23 41.93 -1.64
CA THR A 130 74.15 40.98 -1.88
C THR A 130 74.57 39.60 -1.35
N THR A 131 73.76 39.01 -0.48
CA THR A 131 74.05 37.70 0.13
C THR A 131 72.95 36.71 -0.21
N GLN A 132 73.27 35.73 -1.06
CA GLN A 132 72.34 34.68 -1.48
C GLN A 132 72.26 33.57 -0.40
N VAL A 133 71.25 33.64 0.46
CA VAL A 133 71.04 32.64 1.52
C VAL A 133 70.62 31.31 0.90
N THR A 134 71.48 30.29 0.98
CA THR A 134 71.20 28.93 0.49
C THR A 134 70.86 28.01 1.66
N THR A 135 69.58 27.65 1.76
CA THR A 135 69.07 26.74 2.79
C THR A 135 69.23 25.29 2.33
N ARG A 136 69.76 24.42 3.20
CA ARG A 136 69.80 22.97 2.98
C ARG A 136 68.60 22.32 3.68
N VAL A 137 67.84 21.53 2.95
CA VAL A 137 66.66 20.80 3.43
C VAL A 137 66.87 19.30 3.19
N PRO A 138 66.72 18.44 4.20
CA PRO A 138 66.72 16.99 3.99
C PRO A 138 65.40 16.55 3.34
N GLU A 139 65.51 15.79 2.25
CA GLU A 139 64.41 15.11 1.57
C GLU A 139 64.59 13.59 1.73
N TYR A 140 63.67 12.95 2.43
CA TYR A 140 63.61 11.50 2.61
C TYR A 140 62.90 10.89 1.41
N VAL A 141 63.63 10.13 0.61
CA VAL A 141 63.13 9.56 -0.65
C VAL A 141 62.56 8.16 -0.39
N TRP A 142 61.37 7.91 -0.91
CA TRP A 142 60.65 6.64 -0.85
C TRP A 142 60.34 6.18 -2.26
N THR A 143 60.40 4.87 -2.52
CA THR A 143 59.93 4.26 -3.76
C THR A 143 58.51 3.76 -3.57
N HIS A 144 57.57 4.27 -4.36
CA HIS A 144 56.22 3.71 -4.47
C HIS A 144 56.18 2.87 -5.75
N THR A 145 55.94 1.56 -5.61
CA THR A 145 55.88 0.57 -6.69
C THR A 145 54.49 -0.05 -6.80
N LEU A 146 53.92 -0.06 -8.00
CA LEU A 146 52.70 -0.78 -8.37
C LEU A 146 53.09 -1.95 -9.28
N THR A 147 52.74 -3.19 -8.90
CA THR A 147 52.79 -4.36 -9.78
C THR A 147 51.38 -4.91 -9.98
N TYR A 148 50.99 -5.18 -11.22
CA TYR A 148 49.67 -5.76 -11.53
C TYR A 148 49.76 -6.78 -12.67
N SER A 149 48.88 -7.79 -12.63
CA SER A 149 48.79 -8.81 -13.67
C SER A 149 47.36 -9.28 -13.91
N ALA A 150 47.09 -9.69 -15.16
CA ALA A 150 45.87 -10.37 -15.56
C ALA A 150 46.22 -11.74 -16.13
N LYS A 151 45.56 -12.79 -15.61
CA LYS A 151 45.91 -14.20 -15.84
C LYS A 151 44.67 -14.99 -16.22
N LEU A 152 44.82 -15.86 -17.21
CA LEU A 152 43.80 -16.82 -17.59
C LEU A 152 43.93 -18.04 -16.66
N VAL A 153 42.84 -18.45 -16.03
CA VAL A 153 42.82 -19.49 -15.01
C VAL A 153 41.79 -20.56 -15.37
N ASP A 154 42.13 -21.83 -15.17
CA ASP A 154 41.17 -22.94 -15.24
C ASP A 154 40.19 -22.84 -14.07
N ARG A 155 38.90 -22.64 -14.37
CA ARG A 155 37.82 -22.49 -13.38
C ARG A 155 37.72 -23.68 -12.41
N LYS A 156 38.02 -24.89 -12.88
CA LYS A 156 37.91 -26.15 -12.11
C LYS A 156 39.14 -26.38 -11.25
N ASN A 157 40.33 -26.26 -11.84
CA ASN A 157 41.59 -26.63 -11.19
C ASN A 157 42.31 -25.45 -10.51
N ARG A 158 41.85 -24.21 -10.74
CA ARG A 158 42.46 -22.93 -10.27
C ARG A 158 43.92 -22.73 -10.70
N SER A 159 44.42 -23.56 -11.61
CA SER A 159 45.74 -23.43 -12.23
C SER A 159 45.77 -22.28 -13.23
N ILE A 160 46.83 -21.47 -13.18
CA ILE A 160 47.12 -20.45 -14.20
C ILE A 160 47.42 -21.18 -15.51
N VAL A 161 46.65 -20.88 -16.54
CA VAL A 161 46.85 -21.36 -17.92
C VAL A 161 47.81 -20.42 -18.65
N GLU A 162 47.65 -19.11 -18.47
CA GLU A 162 48.37 -18.08 -19.23
C GLU A 162 48.44 -16.77 -18.44
N THR A 163 49.47 -15.94 -18.66
CA THR A 163 49.55 -14.57 -18.12
C THR A 163 49.39 -13.59 -19.27
N LEU A 164 48.21 -12.98 -19.41
CA LEU A 164 47.83 -12.11 -20.53
C LEU A 164 48.49 -10.73 -20.44
N LEU A 165 48.69 -10.23 -19.21
CA LEU A 165 49.57 -9.09 -18.95
C LEU A 165 50.20 -9.21 -17.56
N SER A 166 51.42 -8.70 -17.42
CA SER A 166 52.08 -8.46 -16.13
C SER A 166 52.96 -7.23 -16.26
N ARG A 167 52.79 -6.23 -15.38
CA ARG A 167 53.47 -4.94 -15.45
C ARG A 167 53.85 -4.45 -14.06
N THR A 168 54.99 -3.76 -13.98
CA THR A 168 55.49 -3.09 -12.78
C THR A 168 55.86 -1.66 -13.12
N ARG A 169 55.44 -0.71 -12.27
CA ARG A 169 55.75 0.72 -12.35
C ARG A 169 56.25 1.19 -10.99
N SER A 170 57.23 2.08 -10.98
CA SER A 170 57.79 2.65 -9.75
C SER A 170 58.04 4.15 -9.92
N ARG A 171 57.86 4.92 -8.86
CA ARG A 171 58.22 6.35 -8.79
C ARG A 171 58.87 6.71 -7.46
N GLU A 172 59.68 7.77 -7.47
CA GLU A 172 60.19 8.38 -6.23
C GLU A 172 59.16 9.35 -5.65
N ILE A 173 59.01 9.35 -4.32
CA ILE A 173 58.23 10.33 -3.55
C ILE A 173 59.11 10.81 -2.41
N SER A 174 59.35 12.13 -2.30
CA SER A 174 60.12 12.71 -1.19
C SER A 174 59.24 13.29 -0.09
N THR A 175 59.66 13.13 1.17
CA THR A 175 59.07 13.79 2.35
C THR A 175 60.12 14.57 3.12
N THR A 176 59.74 15.65 3.81
CA THR A 176 60.68 16.54 4.53
C THR A 176 60.90 16.15 5.99
N VAL A 177 60.28 15.06 6.45
CA VAL A 177 60.33 14.56 7.84
C VAL A 177 60.54 13.05 7.81
N LYS A 178 61.55 12.57 8.54
CA LYS A 178 62.05 11.19 8.48
C LYS A 178 60.97 10.15 8.77
N ASP A 179 60.17 10.39 9.80
CA ASP A 179 59.15 9.46 10.29
C ASP A 179 57.80 9.59 9.55
N HIS A 180 57.72 10.49 8.55
CA HIS A 180 56.51 10.70 7.76
C HIS A 180 56.56 9.88 6.45
N GLN A 181 56.07 8.64 6.51
CA GLN A 181 55.86 7.81 5.31
C GLN A 181 54.81 8.47 4.37
N PRO A 182 55.03 8.55 3.05
CA PRO A 182 54.14 9.24 2.11
C PRO A 182 52.82 8.50 1.80
N LYS A 183 52.67 7.25 2.24
CA LYS A 183 51.43 6.46 2.18
C LYS A 183 51.25 5.72 3.52
N PRO A 184 50.02 5.46 3.98
CA PRO A 184 49.76 4.83 5.29
C PRO A 184 49.98 3.30 5.31
N PHE A 185 50.74 2.76 4.36
CA PHE A 185 51.01 1.33 4.20
C PHE A 185 52.41 1.12 3.61
N ALA A 186 53.11 0.07 4.03
CA ALA A 186 54.34 -0.40 3.37
C ALA A 186 54.04 -1.41 2.24
N ARG A 187 52.99 -2.21 2.40
CA ARG A 187 52.49 -3.19 1.42
C ARG A 187 50.97 -3.24 1.47
N LYS A 188 50.32 -3.22 0.30
CA LYS A 188 48.87 -3.28 0.11
C LYS A 188 48.60 -4.19 -1.08
N GLU A 189 47.90 -5.30 -0.83
CA GLU A 189 47.52 -6.26 -1.87
C GLU A 189 46.03 -6.11 -2.16
N SER A 190 45.64 -6.13 -3.43
CA SER A 190 44.24 -6.26 -3.81
C SER A 190 43.76 -7.69 -3.60
N ALA A 191 42.52 -7.86 -3.13
CA ALA A 191 41.86 -9.16 -3.20
C ALA A 191 41.76 -9.58 -4.68
N PRO A 192 42.09 -10.83 -5.04
CA PRO A 192 42.10 -11.26 -6.44
C PRO A 192 40.69 -11.19 -7.03
N LEU A 193 40.54 -10.43 -8.11
CA LEU A 193 39.29 -10.23 -8.82
C LEU A 193 39.14 -11.31 -9.90
N TYR A 194 37.93 -11.83 -10.09
CA TYR A 194 37.64 -12.85 -11.09
C TYR A 194 36.48 -12.41 -12.00
N LEU A 195 36.57 -12.74 -13.30
CA LEU A 195 35.49 -12.66 -14.26
C LEU A 195 35.35 -14.02 -14.95
N ASP A 196 34.16 -14.63 -14.86
CA ASP A 196 33.81 -15.84 -15.60
C ASP A 196 33.63 -15.49 -17.08
N LEU A 197 34.45 -16.09 -17.96
CA LEU A 197 34.42 -15.78 -19.39
C LEU A 197 33.38 -16.63 -20.13
N GLU A 198 33.06 -17.82 -19.61
CA GLU A 198 32.05 -18.71 -20.21
C GLU A 198 30.65 -18.08 -20.16
N MET A 199 30.39 -17.33 -19.07
CA MET A 199 29.21 -16.47 -18.88
C MET A 199 29.04 -15.40 -19.97
N ILE A 200 30.08 -15.07 -20.75
CA ILE A 200 29.99 -14.16 -21.90
C ILE A 200 29.91 -14.95 -23.22
N LYS A 201 30.69 -16.03 -23.37
CA LYS A 201 30.70 -16.87 -24.58
C LYS A 201 29.34 -17.53 -24.88
N THR A 202 28.64 -17.97 -23.83
CA THR A 202 27.42 -18.79 -23.94
C THR A 202 26.14 -17.96 -24.06
N LEU A 203 26.25 -16.62 -24.18
CA LEU A 203 25.09 -15.74 -24.19
C LEU A 203 24.28 -15.88 -25.51
N PRO A 204 22.94 -15.89 -25.41
CA PRO A 204 22.07 -15.88 -26.57
C PRO A 204 22.16 -14.54 -27.32
N ARG A 205 22.17 -14.63 -28.65
CA ARG A 205 22.15 -13.49 -29.59
C ARG A 205 20.76 -13.20 -30.17
N SER A 206 19.78 -14.06 -29.90
CA SER A 206 18.41 -13.94 -30.38
C SER A 206 17.44 -14.41 -29.30
N ILE A 207 16.35 -13.68 -29.14
CA ILE A 207 15.20 -14.03 -28.29
C ILE A 207 14.43 -15.17 -28.96
N ASP A 208 14.08 -16.20 -28.17
CA ASP A 208 13.25 -17.32 -28.60
C ASP A 208 11.77 -17.03 -28.27
N ARG A 209 11.03 -16.58 -29.29
CA ARG A 209 9.61 -16.22 -29.17
C ARG A 209 8.66 -17.42 -29.03
N SER A 210 9.15 -18.65 -29.14
CA SER A 210 8.31 -19.85 -29.03
C SER A 210 8.03 -20.29 -27.58
N ARG A 211 8.58 -19.57 -26.60
CA ARG A 211 8.50 -19.90 -25.17
C ARG A 211 7.45 -19.07 -24.46
N ASP A 212 6.68 -19.71 -23.58
CA ASP A 212 5.71 -19.05 -22.67
C ASP A 212 6.35 -17.98 -21.76
N SER A 213 7.68 -18.02 -21.59
CA SER A 213 8.46 -17.03 -20.86
C SER A 213 8.79 -15.75 -21.65
N CYS A 214 8.54 -15.73 -22.97
CA CYS A 214 8.77 -14.57 -23.83
C CYS A 214 7.59 -13.59 -23.71
N LYS A 215 7.81 -12.41 -23.13
CA LYS A 215 6.74 -11.43 -22.87
C LYS A 215 6.83 -10.21 -23.78
N THR A 216 7.94 -9.48 -23.70
CA THR A 216 8.18 -8.27 -24.51
C THR A 216 9.67 -8.19 -24.87
N PRO A 217 10.11 -7.33 -25.82
CA PRO A 217 11.52 -7.27 -26.23
C PRO A 217 12.53 -7.06 -25.09
N ARG A 218 12.13 -6.51 -23.93
CA ARG A 218 12.96 -6.50 -22.71
C ARG A 218 12.77 -7.74 -21.84
N ARG A 219 11.58 -8.31 -21.71
CA ARG A 219 11.21 -9.30 -20.69
C ARG A 219 11.27 -10.73 -21.23
N ASN A 220 12.49 -11.21 -21.46
CA ASN A 220 12.78 -12.59 -21.88
C ASN A 220 14.05 -13.08 -21.16
N GLN A 221 14.14 -14.39 -20.89
CA GLN A 221 15.28 -14.99 -20.19
C GLN A 221 16.62 -14.65 -20.86
N GLU A 222 16.65 -14.65 -22.19
CA GLU A 222 17.83 -14.38 -23.01
C GLU A 222 18.43 -13.00 -22.74
N ILE A 223 17.56 -12.00 -22.54
CA ILE A 223 17.95 -10.61 -22.26
C ILE A 223 18.37 -10.45 -20.80
N ASP A 224 17.73 -11.16 -19.87
CA ASP A 224 18.11 -11.12 -18.45
C ASP A 224 19.40 -11.90 -18.15
N ASP A 225 19.72 -12.95 -18.91
CA ASP A 225 21.04 -13.63 -18.89
C ASP A 225 22.15 -12.67 -19.34
N VAL A 226 21.97 -11.98 -20.47
CA VAL A 226 22.91 -10.95 -20.95
C VAL A 226 23.04 -9.82 -19.94
N PHE A 227 21.93 -9.36 -19.36
CA PHE A 227 21.91 -8.32 -18.32
C PHE A 227 22.71 -8.73 -17.07
N SER A 228 22.54 -9.97 -16.60
CA SER A 228 23.27 -10.54 -15.45
C SER A 228 24.78 -10.63 -15.72
N ALA A 229 25.15 -11.13 -16.90
CA ALA A 229 26.54 -11.20 -17.34
C ALA A 229 27.17 -9.80 -17.47
N PHE A 230 26.44 -8.84 -18.03
CA PHE A 230 26.88 -7.46 -18.21
C PHE A 230 26.99 -6.71 -16.88
N GLN A 231 26.09 -6.94 -15.92
CA GLN A 231 26.21 -6.41 -14.56
C GLN A 231 27.46 -6.95 -13.84
N SER A 232 27.76 -8.24 -14.02
CA SER A 232 28.96 -8.87 -13.47
C SER A 232 30.24 -8.30 -14.10
N LEU A 233 30.28 -8.16 -15.43
CA LEU A 233 31.34 -7.49 -16.17
C LEU A 233 31.55 -6.03 -15.70
N ALA A 234 30.48 -5.23 -15.61
CA ALA A 234 30.55 -3.84 -15.15
C ALA A 234 30.91 -3.71 -13.67
N THR A 235 30.78 -4.78 -12.87
CA THR A 235 31.28 -4.85 -11.50
C THR A 235 32.77 -5.15 -11.49
N PHE A 236 33.23 -6.13 -12.28
CA PHE A 236 34.65 -6.44 -12.46
C PHE A 236 35.45 -5.25 -12.99
N THR A 237 35.00 -4.57 -14.06
CA THR A 237 35.74 -3.42 -14.60
C THR A 237 35.82 -2.24 -13.64
N ARG A 238 34.78 -2.01 -12.82
CA ARG A 238 34.81 -1.01 -11.74
C ARG A 238 35.79 -1.41 -10.63
N ALA A 239 35.81 -2.69 -10.24
CA ALA A 239 36.73 -3.19 -9.22
C ALA A 239 38.20 -3.10 -9.68
N VAL A 240 38.52 -3.53 -10.90
CA VAL A 240 39.87 -3.42 -11.48
C VAL A 240 40.32 -1.95 -11.52
N ARG A 241 39.46 -1.02 -11.97
CA ARG A 241 39.76 0.42 -11.93
C ARG A 241 40.05 0.93 -10.51
N GLY A 242 39.32 0.43 -9.50
CA GLY A 242 39.53 0.74 -8.08
C GLY A 242 40.77 0.09 -7.44
N THR A 243 41.51 -0.77 -8.15
CA THR A 243 42.82 -1.27 -7.70
C THR A 243 44.01 -0.44 -8.22
N MET A 244 43.77 0.55 -9.09
CA MET A 244 44.81 1.48 -9.55
C MET A 244 44.90 2.69 -8.60
N PRO A 245 46.11 3.23 -8.30
CA PRO A 245 46.28 4.33 -7.35
C PRO A 245 45.50 5.60 -7.72
N ASP A 246 45.06 6.36 -6.70
CA ASP A 246 44.28 7.60 -6.82
C ASP A 246 45.00 8.76 -7.56
N ASP A 247 46.25 8.55 -8.00
CA ASP A 247 47.06 9.47 -8.81
C ASP A 247 46.54 9.64 -10.26
N HIS A 248 45.22 9.61 -10.45
CA HIS A 248 44.49 9.79 -11.71
C HIS A 248 44.51 11.25 -12.23
N HIS A 249 45.61 11.99 -12.01
CA HIS A 249 45.79 13.34 -12.55
C HIS A 249 46.04 13.37 -14.07
N ILE A 250 46.37 12.22 -14.67
CA ILE A 250 46.34 12.06 -16.12
C ILE A 250 44.89 12.16 -16.60
N ALA A 251 44.66 13.16 -17.45
CA ALA A 251 43.35 13.61 -17.88
C ALA A 251 42.46 14.10 -16.72
N ASP A 252 42.43 15.43 -16.58
CA ASP A 252 41.30 16.22 -16.09
C ASP A 252 39.94 15.53 -16.38
N ALA A 253 39.01 15.61 -15.44
CA ALA A 253 37.68 15.00 -15.55
C ALA A 253 36.99 15.41 -16.87
N ALA A 254 37.15 16.67 -17.30
CA ALA A 254 36.64 17.17 -18.57
C ALA A 254 37.25 16.44 -19.80
N HIS A 255 38.54 16.08 -19.76
CA HIS A 255 39.18 15.28 -20.81
C HIS A 255 38.66 13.82 -20.78
N GLN A 256 38.61 13.19 -19.61
CA GLN A 256 38.09 11.82 -19.49
C GLN A 256 36.59 11.70 -19.84
N GLU A 257 35.84 12.80 -19.76
CA GLU A 257 34.44 12.89 -20.20
C GLU A 257 34.37 13.11 -21.73
N LYS A 258 35.17 14.04 -22.27
CA LYS A 258 35.27 14.33 -23.71
C LYS A 258 35.64 13.09 -24.53
N VAL A 259 36.62 12.31 -24.09
CA VAL A 259 37.07 11.09 -24.79
C VAL A 259 36.00 9.97 -24.74
N VAL A 260 35.14 9.94 -23.71
CA VAL A 260 33.99 9.01 -23.68
C VAL A 260 32.83 9.51 -24.56
N LYS A 261 32.61 10.82 -24.66
CA LYS A 261 31.66 11.42 -25.61
C LYS A 261 32.09 11.25 -27.08
N ASN A 262 33.39 11.09 -27.34
CA ASN A 262 33.93 10.88 -28.68
C ASN A 262 33.84 9.42 -29.17
N PHE A 263 33.84 8.42 -28.28
CA PHE A 263 33.68 7.01 -28.67
C PHE A 263 32.30 6.77 -29.33
N PHE A 264 32.28 6.11 -30.49
CA PHE A 264 31.02 5.60 -31.05
C PHE A 264 30.67 4.28 -30.33
N SER A 265 29.47 4.19 -29.75
CA SER A 265 29.03 3.03 -28.98
C SER A 265 27.91 2.29 -29.72
N PRO A 266 28.20 1.15 -30.37
CA PRO A 266 27.20 0.40 -31.11
C PRO A 266 26.04 -0.10 -30.22
N ALA A 267 26.31 -0.37 -28.94
CA ALA A 267 25.29 -0.75 -27.95
C ALA A 267 24.22 0.33 -27.69
N ALA A 268 24.44 1.58 -28.11
CA ALA A 268 23.46 2.68 -28.06
C ALA A 268 22.64 2.85 -29.36
N CYS A 269 22.84 1.99 -30.36
CA CYS A 269 22.18 2.09 -31.67
C CYS A 269 20.79 1.42 -31.69
N SER A 270 19.90 1.83 -30.78
CA SER A 270 18.50 1.38 -30.74
C SER A 270 17.61 2.09 -31.76
N PHE A 271 17.95 1.95 -33.04
CA PHE A 271 17.20 2.49 -34.18
C PHE A 271 17.18 1.51 -35.36
N LEU A 272 16.23 1.69 -36.28
CA LEU A 272 16.18 0.95 -37.54
C LEU A 272 16.54 1.88 -38.71
N CYS A 273 16.76 1.30 -39.88
CA CYS A 273 16.96 2.03 -41.13
C CYS A 273 15.78 1.85 -42.07
N LYS A 274 15.59 2.81 -42.96
CA LYS A 274 14.56 2.81 -44.00
C LYS A 274 15.21 3.18 -45.33
N LYS A 275 14.87 2.45 -46.40
CA LYS A 275 15.32 2.76 -47.76
C LYS A 275 14.38 3.79 -48.40
N ASN A 276 14.92 4.69 -49.20
CA ASN A 276 14.18 5.80 -49.83
C ASN A 276 13.39 5.39 -51.10
N ASP A 277 13.04 4.10 -51.26
CA ASP A 277 12.30 3.63 -52.44
C ASP A 277 10.84 4.12 -52.44
N HIS A 278 10.27 4.28 -53.64
CA HIS A 278 8.96 4.90 -53.83
C HIS A 278 7.76 3.98 -53.53
N ASP A 279 7.96 2.70 -53.24
CA ASP A 279 6.89 1.76 -52.88
C ASP A 279 6.45 1.95 -51.41
N GLU A 280 5.14 1.92 -51.16
CA GLU A 280 4.54 2.20 -49.84
C GLU A 280 4.79 1.10 -48.78
N ALA A 281 5.61 0.09 -49.09
CA ALA A 281 5.99 -0.97 -48.18
C ALA A 281 6.90 -0.44 -47.06
N LYS A 282 6.38 -0.41 -45.83
CA LYS A 282 7.12 -0.02 -44.60
C LYS A 282 8.15 -1.08 -44.15
N SER A 283 9.01 -1.55 -45.05
CA SER A 283 10.10 -2.48 -44.71
C SER A 283 11.21 -1.74 -43.97
N PHE A 284 11.19 -1.79 -42.64
CA PHE A 284 12.34 -1.40 -41.84
C PHE A 284 13.45 -2.45 -41.98
N ILE A 285 14.69 -1.97 -42.08
CA ILE A 285 15.88 -2.80 -42.25
C ILE A 285 16.81 -2.52 -41.06
N VAL A 286 17.38 -3.58 -40.50
CA VAL A 286 18.40 -3.47 -39.45
C VAL A 286 19.69 -2.88 -40.05
N PRO A 287 20.36 -1.90 -39.41
CA PRO A 287 21.59 -1.30 -39.93
C PRO A 287 22.70 -2.34 -40.17
N ASP A 288 23.59 -2.10 -41.14
CA ASP A 288 24.74 -3.01 -41.36
C ASP A 288 25.66 -3.05 -40.12
N LYS A 289 25.69 -4.23 -39.49
CA LYS A 289 26.53 -4.57 -38.34
C LYS A 289 28.01 -4.33 -38.61
N ALA A 290 28.50 -4.63 -39.82
CA ALA A 290 29.92 -4.49 -40.15
C ALA A 290 30.35 -3.02 -40.16
N THR A 291 29.58 -2.15 -40.81
CA THR A 291 29.81 -0.69 -40.83
C THR A 291 29.82 -0.09 -39.42
N LEU A 292 28.87 -0.47 -38.54
CA LEU A 292 28.85 0.03 -37.16
C LEU A 292 30.05 -0.43 -36.32
N LEU A 293 30.48 -1.69 -36.48
CA LEU A 293 31.65 -2.22 -35.77
C LEU A 293 32.97 -1.62 -36.31
N ASN A 294 33.07 -1.36 -37.62
CA ASN A 294 34.22 -0.70 -38.22
C ASN A 294 34.39 0.73 -37.70
N GLU A 295 33.32 1.51 -37.58
CA GLU A 295 33.36 2.87 -36.98
C GLU A 295 33.74 2.82 -35.48
N MET A 296 33.21 1.85 -34.74
CA MET A 296 33.60 1.63 -33.35
C MET A 296 35.10 1.33 -33.24
N GLN A 297 35.66 0.46 -34.09
CA GLN A 297 37.09 0.16 -34.11
C GLN A 297 37.93 1.39 -34.50
N ARG A 298 37.48 2.17 -35.49
CA ARG A 298 38.13 3.42 -35.89
C ARG A 298 38.19 4.40 -34.72
N THR A 299 37.04 4.76 -34.13
CA THR A 299 36.97 5.72 -33.03
C THR A 299 37.67 5.21 -31.76
N LEU A 300 37.62 3.91 -31.47
CA LEU A 300 38.41 3.28 -30.40
C LEU A 300 39.91 3.51 -30.59
N SER A 301 40.44 3.22 -31.80
CA SER A 301 41.88 3.38 -32.08
C SER A 301 42.33 4.85 -32.00
N GLU A 302 41.52 5.78 -32.51
CA GLU A 302 41.77 7.23 -32.45
C GLU A 302 41.79 7.75 -31.00
N GLN A 303 40.78 7.37 -30.19
CA GLN A 303 40.71 7.80 -28.80
C GLN A 303 41.79 7.13 -27.94
N GLN A 304 42.13 5.86 -28.17
CA GLN A 304 43.27 5.22 -27.51
C GLN A 304 44.60 5.90 -27.83
N ALA A 305 44.85 6.26 -29.10
CA ALA A 305 46.03 7.02 -29.48
C ALA A 305 46.08 8.39 -28.79
N SER A 306 44.93 9.06 -28.65
CA SER A 306 44.82 10.33 -27.90
C SER A 306 45.15 10.15 -26.40
N VAL A 307 44.52 9.17 -25.73
CA VAL A 307 44.75 8.89 -24.29
C VAL A 307 46.21 8.52 -24.03
N ARG A 308 46.81 7.69 -24.90
CA ARG A 308 48.23 7.32 -24.81
C ARG A 308 49.15 8.54 -24.94
N ARG A 309 48.86 9.49 -25.85
CA ARG A 309 49.65 10.75 -25.98
C ARG A 309 49.55 11.61 -24.73
N THR A 310 48.33 11.91 -24.27
CA THR A 310 48.14 12.76 -23.07
C THR A 310 48.73 12.14 -21.80
N ALA A 311 48.76 10.81 -21.69
CA ALA A 311 49.44 10.10 -20.60
C ALA A 311 50.97 10.11 -20.70
N ASP A 312 51.52 9.99 -21.91
CA ASP A 312 52.96 10.13 -22.16
C ASP A 312 53.44 11.58 -21.93
N GLU A 313 52.62 12.57 -22.27
CA GLU A 313 52.84 14.00 -22.00
C GLU A 313 52.82 14.31 -20.49
N ALA A 314 51.84 13.77 -19.74
CA ALA A 314 51.76 13.92 -18.29
C ALA A 314 52.95 13.25 -17.57
N ALA A 315 53.27 12.00 -17.92
CA ALA A 315 54.39 11.27 -17.34
C ALA A 315 55.76 11.94 -17.59
N LYS A 316 55.88 12.75 -18.65
CA LYS A 316 57.06 13.58 -18.94
C LYS A 316 57.09 14.92 -18.19
N ALA A 317 55.93 15.44 -17.79
CA ALA A 317 55.83 16.68 -17.01
C ALA A 317 56.14 16.45 -15.51
N THR A 318 55.76 15.29 -14.97
CA THR A 318 55.85 14.97 -13.55
C THR A 318 57.25 14.50 -13.13
N LYS A 319 57.95 15.34 -12.37
CA LYS A 319 59.26 15.02 -11.77
C LYS A 319 59.12 13.91 -10.71
N GLY A 320 59.78 12.79 -10.94
CA GLY A 320 59.73 11.58 -10.10
C GLY A 320 59.05 10.38 -10.77
N GLY A 321 58.33 10.60 -11.87
CA GLY A 321 57.61 9.57 -12.63
C GLY A 321 56.18 9.33 -12.13
N GLU A 322 55.34 8.79 -13.01
CA GLU A 322 53.93 8.48 -12.73
C GLU A 322 53.68 6.97 -12.74
N LEU A 323 52.77 6.49 -11.87
CA LEU A 323 52.40 5.07 -11.79
C LEU A 323 51.43 4.64 -12.89
N VAL A 324 50.72 5.60 -13.49
CA VAL A 324 49.87 5.39 -14.65
C VAL A 324 50.68 5.82 -15.87
N GLY A 325 51.20 4.87 -16.66
CA GLY A 325 51.78 5.17 -17.96
C GLY A 325 50.72 5.28 -19.07
N PRO A 326 51.12 5.50 -20.33
CA PRO A 326 50.20 5.47 -21.48
C PRO A 326 49.52 4.11 -21.64
N ASP A 327 50.19 3.06 -21.22
CA ASP A 327 49.76 1.67 -21.30
C ASP A 327 48.70 1.32 -20.23
N GLU A 328 48.84 1.89 -19.04
CA GLU A 328 47.90 1.84 -17.93
C GLU A 328 46.66 2.70 -18.22
N ALA A 329 46.86 3.92 -18.73
CA ALA A 329 45.78 4.82 -19.14
C ALA A 329 44.94 4.21 -20.29
N SER A 330 45.58 3.54 -21.25
CA SER A 330 44.91 2.79 -22.31
C SER A 330 44.01 1.67 -21.76
N LEU A 331 44.45 0.93 -20.73
CA LEU A 331 43.66 -0.11 -20.09
C LEU A 331 42.48 0.49 -19.29
N LEU A 332 42.75 1.51 -18.46
CA LEU A 332 41.73 2.23 -17.69
C LEU A 332 40.62 2.81 -18.58
N TYR A 333 40.98 3.33 -19.76
CA TYR A 333 40.03 3.83 -20.75
C TYR A 333 39.14 2.71 -21.31
N VAL A 334 39.70 1.58 -21.75
CA VAL A 334 38.91 0.46 -22.28
C VAL A 334 37.99 -0.16 -21.22
N LEU A 335 38.46 -0.26 -19.96
CA LEU A 335 37.62 -0.68 -18.83
C LEU A 335 36.47 0.30 -18.56
N LYS A 336 36.68 1.61 -18.79
CA LYS A 336 35.62 2.63 -18.73
C LYS A 336 34.63 2.48 -19.91
N LEU A 337 35.11 2.19 -21.12
CA LEU A 337 34.25 1.91 -22.29
C LEU A 337 33.42 0.64 -22.13
N LEU A 338 33.97 -0.43 -21.53
CA LEU A 338 33.21 -1.65 -21.21
C LEU A 338 32.04 -1.35 -20.25
N ALA A 339 32.30 -0.61 -19.17
CA ALA A 339 31.23 -0.19 -18.25
C ALA A 339 30.20 0.75 -18.90
N GLN A 340 30.63 1.61 -19.83
CA GLN A 340 29.73 2.46 -20.61
C GLN A 340 28.87 1.64 -21.58
N THR A 341 29.46 0.67 -22.30
CA THR A 341 28.76 -0.22 -23.25
C THR A 341 27.64 -1.00 -22.55
N VAL A 342 27.91 -1.52 -21.35
CA VAL A 342 26.88 -2.15 -20.50
C VAL A 342 25.74 -1.17 -20.16
N THR A 343 26.08 0.06 -19.79
CA THR A 343 25.09 1.09 -19.45
C THR A 343 24.26 1.49 -20.68
N ASP A 344 24.89 1.57 -21.85
CA ASP A 344 24.26 1.88 -23.13
C ASP A 344 23.30 0.79 -23.58
N TYR A 345 23.73 -0.48 -23.52
CA TYR A 345 22.88 -1.65 -23.84
C TYR A 345 21.63 -1.68 -22.96
N ILE A 346 21.78 -1.51 -21.64
CA ILE A 346 20.63 -1.49 -20.73
C ILE A 346 19.71 -0.31 -21.07
N GLY A 347 20.28 0.85 -21.42
CA GLY A 347 19.53 2.00 -21.94
C GLY A 347 18.71 1.65 -23.19
N SER A 348 19.32 1.00 -24.17
CA SER A 348 18.69 0.57 -25.43
C SER A 348 17.49 -0.35 -25.21
N VAL A 349 17.63 -1.44 -24.43
CA VAL A 349 16.51 -2.38 -24.24
C VAL A 349 15.46 -1.83 -23.25
N THR A 350 15.85 -0.94 -22.33
CA THR A 350 14.88 -0.22 -21.47
C THR A 350 14.10 0.84 -22.26
N TYR A 351 14.72 1.48 -23.25
CA TYR A 351 14.05 2.43 -24.15
C TYR A 351 12.92 1.74 -24.94
N LEU A 352 13.10 0.49 -25.38
CA LEU A 352 12.03 -0.28 -26.04
C LEU A 352 10.83 -0.52 -25.12
N GLU A 353 11.04 -0.85 -23.84
CA GLU A 353 9.93 -0.98 -22.87
C GLU A 353 9.26 0.37 -22.59
N ASN A 354 10.03 1.44 -22.44
CA ASN A 354 9.47 2.77 -22.21
C ASN A 354 8.68 3.29 -23.42
N MET A 355 9.11 2.96 -24.64
CA MET A 355 8.34 3.22 -25.86
C MET A 355 6.99 2.48 -25.85
N LEU A 356 6.94 1.23 -25.39
CA LEU A 356 5.67 0.50 -25.22
C LEU A 356 4.73 1.19 -24.21
N ARG A 357 5.27 1.73 -23.11
CA ARG A 357 4.49 2.50 -22.12
C ARG A 357 3.90 3.78 -22.73
N SER A 358 4.72 4.56 -23.44
CA SER A 358 4.25 5.78 -24.12
C SER A 358 3.29 5.50 -25.28
N GLN A 359 3.44 4.37 -25.98
CA GLN A 359 2.49 3.93 -27.00
C GLN A 359 1.13 3.55 -26.39
N LEU A 360 1.12 2.85 -25.25
CA LEU A 360 -0.12 2.56 -24.50
C LEU A 360 -0.82 3.85 -24.04
N GLU A 361 -0.08 4.78 -23.44
CA GLU A 361 -0.62 6.08 -22.99
C GLU A 361 -1.20 6.89 -24.16
N ALA A 362 -0.50 6.95 -25.29
CA ALA A 362 -0.96 7.63 -26.50
C ALA A 362 -2.19 6.97 -27.14
N ALA A 363 -2.28 5.64 -27.13
CA ALA A 363 -3.43 4.90 -27.65
C ALA A 363 -4.68 5.03 -26.76
N VAL A 364 -4.50 5.13 -25.44
CA VAL A 364 -5.58 5.35 -24.46
C VAL A 364 -5.97 6.83 -24.35
N GLY A 365 -5.07 7.74 -24.71
CA GLY A 365 -5.27 9.19 -24.63
C GLY A 365 -5.17 9.79 -23.22
N ARG A 366 -4.82 8.98 -22.20
CA ARG A 366 -4.58 9.37 -20.81
C ARG A 366 -3.70 8.35 -20.09
N GLU A 367 -3.02 8.78 -19.02
CA GLU A 367 -2.39 7.87 -18.06
C GLU A 367 -3.44 6.89 -17.50
N LEU A 368 -3.14 5.59 -17.55
CA LEU A 368 -4.08 4.53 -17.20
C LEU A 368 -3.91 4.16 -15.72
N THR A 369 -4.80 4.69 -14.88
CA THR A 369 -4.79 4.49 -13.43
C THR A 369 -5.68 3.32 -12.99
N ALA A 370 -5.48 2.82 -11.75
CA ALA A 370 -6.35 1.80 -11.16
C ALA A 370 -7.82 2.25 -11.06
N ASP A 371 -8.07 3.53 -10.80
CA ASP A 371 -9.41 4.11 -10.72
C ASP A 371 -10.09 4.14 -12.10
N ALA A 372 -9.36 4.53 -13.14
CA ALA A 372 -9.83 4.49 -14.53
C ALA A 372 -10.14 3.06 -15.01
N PHE A 373 -9.45 2.05 -14.46
CA PHE A 373 -9.73 0.64 -14.72
C PHE A 373 -10.95 0.13 -13.95
N GLU A 374 -11.12 0.50 -12.69
CA GLU A 374 -12.34 0.18 -11.91
C GLU A 374 -13.59 0.75 -12.62
N GLU A 375 -13.52 1.99 -13.11
CA GLU A 375 -14.57 2.59 -13.96
C GLU A 375 -14.88 1.74 -15.22
N TYR A 376 -13.84 1.31 -15.94
CA TYR A 376 -13.99 0.48 -17.14
C TYR A 376 -14.58 -0.89 -16.83
N VAL A 377 -14.15 -1.56 -15.76
CA VAL A 377 -14.69 -2.85 -15.35
C VAL A 377 -16.15 -2.73 -14.95
N LEU A 378 -16.53 -1.67 -14.23
CA LEU A 378 -17.93 -1.36 -13.92
C LEU A 378 -18.77 -0.97 -15.14
N TYR A 379 -18.18 -0.78 -16.32
CA TYR A 379 -18.85 -0.70 -17.63
C TYR A 379 -18.90 -2.09 -18.30
N HIS A 380 -17.77 -2.81 -18.35
CA HIS A 380 -17.67 -4.16 -18.92
C HIS A 380 -18.65 -5.16 -18.28
N ASP A 381 -18.74 -5.18 -16.95
CA ASP A 381 -19.68 -6.03 -16.21
C ASP A 381 -21.16 -5.78 -16.61
N ARG A 382 -21.52 -4.61 -17.18
CA ARG A 382 -22.89 -4.34 -17.67
C ARG A 382 -23.17 -4.89 -19.07
N LEU A 383 -22.12 -5.20 -19.82
CA LEU A 383 -22.17 -5.82 -21.15
C LEU A 383 -21.99 -7.34 -21.07
N LEU A 384 -21.22 -7.82 -20.08
CA LEU A 384 -20.91 -9.22 -19.83
C LEU A 384 -22.10 -10.01 -19.28
N PHE A 385 -22.66 -9.60 -18.15
CA PHE A 385 -23.77 -10.31 -17.50
C PHE A 385 -25.08 -10.15 -18.27
N SER A 386 -26.01 -11.11 -18.18
CA SER A 386 -27.39 -10.96 -18.66
C SER A 386 -28.23 -10.12 -17.67
N PRO A 387 -29.37 -9.51 -18.08
CA PRO A 387 -30.02 -8.42 -17.34
C PRO A 387 -30.27 -8.64 -15.84
N ASP A 388 -30.69 -9.84 -15.44
CA ASP A 388 -31.00 -10.13 -14.04
C ASP A 388 -29.74 -10.24 -13.17
N PHE A 389 -28.64 -10.74 -13.72
CA PHE A 389 -27.37 -10.98 -13.01
C PHE A 389 -26.45 -9.75 -12.98
N LYS A 390 -26.78 -8.66 -13.72
CA LYS A 390 -25.96 -7.43 -13.78
C LYS A 390 -25.72 -6.84 -12.37
N PRO A 391 -24.45 -6.61 -11.95
CA PRO A 391 -24.14 -6.07 -10.63
C PRO A 391 -24.90 -4.78 -10.31
N ARG A 392 -25.63 -4.75 -9.19
CA ARG A 392 -26.55 -3.67 -8.79
C ARG A 392 -25.89 -2.80 -7.70
N PRO A 393 -26.17 -1.50 -7.60
CA PRO A 393 -25.64 -0.68 -6.51
C PRO A 393 -26.19 -1.16 -5.16
N PHE A 394 -25.35 -1.30 -4.14
CA PHE A 394 -25.80 -1.61 -2.77
C PHE A 394 -26.47 -0.37 -2.17
N SER A 395 -27.77 -0.24 -2.41
CA SER A 395 -28.59 0.91 -1.98
C SER A 395 -30.04 0.47 -1.80
N TYR A 396 -30.37 0.04 -0.59
CA TYR A 396 -31.68 -0.51 -0.24
C TYR A 396 -32.51 0.54 0.51
N ALA A 397 -33.79 0.63 0.18
CA ALA A 397 -34.71 1.63 0.73
C ALA A 397 -35.69 0.95 1.69
N VAL A 398 -35.45 1.14 2.99
CA VAL A 398 -36.17 0.52 4.11
C VAL A 398 -37.63 0.98 4.07
N ARG A 399 -38.56 0.05 3.79
CA ARG A 399 -39.98 0.35 3.59
C ARG A 399 -40.87 -0.83 3.94
N ARG A 400 -42.08 -0.53 4.44
CA ARG A 400 -43.05 -1.55 4.90
C ARG A 400 -43.60 -2.45 3.79
N SER A 401 -43.63 -1.95 2.56
CA SER A 401 -44.08 -2.68 1.37
C SER A 401 -43.51 -2.00 0.13
N ALA A 402 -43.49 -2.72 -1.01
CA ALA A 402 -42.92 -2.20 -2.26
C ALA A 402 -43.47 -0.82 -2.68
N SER A 403 -44.77 -0.58 -2.44
CA SER A 403 -45.50 0.66 -2.75
C SER A 403 -45.47 1.72 -1.64
N ALA A 404 -45.01 1.38 -0.43
CA ALA A 404 -44.88 2.34 0.67
C ALA A 404 -43.70 3.31 0.45
N PHE A 405 -43.87 4.55 0.91
CA PHE A 405 -42.79 5.52 0.98
C PHE A 405 -41.77 5.05 2.03
N PRO A 406 -40.46 5.01 1.72
CA PRO A 406 -39.47 4.43 2.63
C PRO A 406 -39.25 5.29 3.89
N ASP A 407 -39.14 4.62 5.02
CA ASP A 407 -38.79 5.17 6.34
C ASP A 407 -37.27 5.48 6.43
N GLY A 408 -36.44 4.88 5.56
CA GLY A 408 -35.00 5.14 5.49
C GLY A 408 -34.30 4.50 4.29
N SER A 409 -32.97 4.46 4.32
CA SER A 409 -32.15 3.65 3.40
C SER A 409 -30.84 3.19 4.03
N ILE A 410 -30.28 2.11 3.48
CA ILE A 410 -28.92 1.62 3.76
C ILE A 410 -28.11 1.56 2.47
N GLN A 411 -26.84 1.95 2.53
CA GLN A 411 -25.91 1.98 1.39
C GLN A 411 -24.51 1.55 1.85
N ILE A 412 -23.77 0.81 1.03
CA ILE A 412 -22.32 0.64 1.22
C ILE A 412 -21.65 1.42 0.10
N ARG A 413 -20.80 2.38 0.44
CA ARG A 413 -20.17 3.31 -0.53
C ARG A 413 -18.66 3.42 -0.34
N THR A 414 -17.93 3.70 -1.41
CA THR A 414 -16.48 3.95 -1.34
C THR A 414 -16.23 5.34 -0.76
N ILE A 415 -15.34 5.47 0.23
CA ILE A 415 -15.12 6.74 0.96
C ILE A 415 -14.71 7.90 0.02
N ALA A 416 -13.91 7.60 -1.01
CA ALA A 416 -13.40 8.59 -1.96
C ALA A 416 -14.50 9.18 -2.89
N SER A 417 -15.30 8.33 -3.53
CA SER A 417 -16.32 8.75 -4.50
C SER A 417 -17.68 9.06 -3.87
N LYS A 418 -17.95 8.53 -2.67
CA LYS A 418 -19.27 8.50 -2.01
C LYS A 418 -20.38 7.87 -2.87
N GLN A 419 -20.03 7.10 -3.90
CA GLN A 419 -20.98 6.34 -4.70
C GLN A 419 -21.15 4.93 -4.12
N PRO A 420 -22.37 4.36 -4.10
CA PRO A 420 -22.58 3.00 -3.64
C PRO A 420 -21.78 1.98 -4.47
N ILE A 421 -21.17 0.99 -3.80
CA ILE A 421 -20.49 -0.12 -4.47
C ILE A 421 -21.49 -0.92 -5.31
N ARG A 422 -21.02 -1.56 -6.38
CA ARG A 422 -21.86 -2.51 -7.15
C ARG A 422 -21.57 -3.93 -6.70
N THR A 423 -22.62 -4.71 -6.47
CA THR A 423 -22.54 -6.10 -6.02
C THR A 423 -23.37 -7.01 -6.93
N LEU A 424 -22.85 -8.22 -7.18
CA LEU A 424 -23.69 -9.33 -7.62
C LEU A 424 -24.67 -9.63 -6.48
N THR A 425 -25.93 -9.89 -6.77
CA THR A 425 -26.99 -10.03 -5.75
C THR A 425 -27.94 -11.16 -6.10
N ARG A 426 -28.10 -12.12 -5.18
CA ARG A 426 -29.09 -13.19 -5.24
C ARG A 426 -30.12 -12.99 -4.13
N ASP A 427 -31.39 -13.10 -4.47
CA ASP A 427 -32.46 -13.31 -3.49
C ASP A 427 -32.43 -14.78 -3.05
N VAL A 428 -32.38 -15.01 -1.75
CA VAL A 428 -32.26 -16.34 -1.11
C VAL A 428 -33.38 -16.58 -0.08
N THR A 429 -34.46 -15.78 -0.18
CA THR A 429 -35.62 -15.83 0.73
C THR A 429 -36.35 -17.18 0.67
N LEU A 430 -36.46 -17.78 -0.52
CA LEU A 430 -37.12 -19.08 -0.71
C LEU A 430 -36.19 -20.28 -0.47
N ASN A 431 -34.87 -20.10 -0.59
CA ASN A 431 -33.88 -21.17 -0.48
C ASN A 431 -33.36 -21.40 0.97
N THR A 432 -33.94 -20.75 1.99
CA THR A 432 -33.57 -20.93 3.41
C THR A 432 -34.80 -21.06 4.31
N PRO A 433 -34.79 -21.88 5.39
CA PRO A 433 -35.99 -22.45 5.96
C PRO A 433 -36.32 -21.88 7.35
N GLY A 434 -37.58 -21.46 7.56
CA GLY A 434 -37.98 -20.89 8.86
C GLY A 434 -37.34 -19.53 9.18
N PRO A 435 -37.65 -18.92 10.34
CA PRO A 435 -37.17 -17.58 10.70
C PRO A 435 -35.71 -17.56 11.18
N VAL A 436 -35.01 -16.45 10.99
CA VAL A 436 -33.64 -16.26 11.52
C VAL A 436 -33.73 -15.91 13.00
N ARG A 437 -33.00 -16.65 13.84
CA ARG A 437 -32.90 -16.44 15.28
C ARG A 437 -31.76 -15.49 15.61
N VAL A 438 -31.97 -14.68 16.65
CA VAL A 438 -30.97 -13.78 17.23
C VAL A 438 -31.05 -13.83 18.73
N ALA A 439 -29.96 -14.26 19.38
CA ALA A 439 -29.82 -14.18 20.83
C ALA A 439 -29.60 -12.72 21.27
N LEU A 440 -30.46 -12.21 22.15
CA LEU A 440 -30.24 -10.92 22.82
C LEU A 440 -29.37 -11.07 24.07
N GLY A 441 -29.48 -12.20 24.77
CA GLY A 441 -28.87 -12.40 26.08
C GLY A 441 -28.70 -13.88 26.44
N GLY A 442 -28.76 -14.18 27.74
CA GLY A 442 -28.41 -15.51 28.28
C GLY A 442 -29.41 -16.64 28.02
N ALA A 443 -30.65 -16.31 27.66
CA ALA A 443 -31.70 -17.29 27.34
C ALA A 443 -32.62 -16.83 26.18
N ASP A 444 -32.78 -15.52 26.01
CA ASP A 444 -33.82 -14.95 25.15
C ASP A 444 -33.36 -14.81 23.69
N SER A 445 -34.14 -15.42 22.79
CA SER A 445 -33.90 -15.41 21.34
C SER A 445 -35.12 -14.86 20.58
N ILE A 446 -34.90 -13.88 19.72
CA ILE A 446 -35.92 -13.34 18.82
C ILE A 446 -35.89 -14.07 17.49
N ALA A 447 -37.07 -14.34 16.92
CA ALA A 447 -37.25 -14.86 15.57
C ALA A 447 -37.59 -13.73 14.57
N PHE A 448 -36.90 -13.71 13.43
CA PHE A 448 -37.09 -12.75 12.34
C PHE A 448 -37.61 -13.43 11.06
N ASP A 449 -38.71 -12.92 10.53
CA ASP A 449 -39.28 -13.27 9.22
C ASP A 449 -38.99 -12.15 8.19
N GLY A 450 -38.99 -12.46 6.89
CA GLY A 450 -38.76 -11.47 5.82
C GLY A 450 -37.62 -11.82 4.83
N PRO A 451 -37.33 -10.90 3.88
CA PRO A 451 -36.49 -11.17 2.72
C PRO A 451 -35.00 -11.25 3.05
N ARG A 452 -34.28 -12.07 2.27
CA ARG A 452 -32.88 -12.42 2.47
C ARG A 452 -32.10 -12.27 1.17
N TYR A 453 -31.01 -11.51 1.22
CA TYR A 453 -30.18 -11.22 0.05
C TYR A 453 -28.72 -11.59 0.31
N ALA A 454 -28.13 -12.36 -0.61
CA ALA A 454 -26.71 -12.63 -0.64
C ALA A 454 -26.04 -11.71 -1.68
N HIS A 455 -25.03 -10.96 -1.24
CA HIS A 455 -24.31 -9.99 -2.06
C HIS A 455 -22.83 -10.35 -2.15
N ALA A 456 -22.28 -10.39 -3.36
CA ALA A 456 -20.84 -10.53 -3.57
C ALA A 456 -20.24 -9.23 -4.12
N TYR A 457 -19.19 -8.74 -3.45
CA TYR A 457 -18.36 -7.61 -3.87
C TYR A 457 -16.96 -8.08 -4.28
N ARG A 458 -16.51 -7.67 -5.46
CA ARG A 458 -15.13 -7.86 -5.94
C ARG A 458 -14.37 -6.53 -5.83
N ALA A 459 -13.55 -6.40 -4.80
CA ALA A 459 -12.53 -5.36 -4.71
C ALA A 459 -11.35 -5.65 -5.66
N GLN A 460 -10.60 -4.62 -6.04
CA GLN A 460 -9.41 -4.73 -6.89
C GLN A 460 -8.22 -4.00 -6.26
N THR A 461 -7.02 -4.55 -6.41
CA THR A 461 -5.77 -3.89 -5.99
C THR A 461 -4.64 -4.12 -6.99
N PHE A 462 -3.71 -3.18 -7.06
CA PHE A 462 -2.51 -3.21 -7.90
C PHE A 462 -1.27 -2.90 -7.03
N SER A 463 -0.09 -3.34 -7.47
CA SER A 463 1.20 -3.12 -6.78
C SER A 463 1.22 -3.55 -5.30
N GLY A 464 0.44 -4.57 -4.92
CA GLY A 464 0.31 -4.99 -3.52
C GLY A 464 -0.40 -3.98 -2.60
N ALA A 465 -1.12 -2.99 -3.14
CA ALA A 465 -1.90 -2.05 -2.35
C ALA A 465 -3.02 -2.75 -1.54
N THR A 466 -3.40 -2.15 -0.40
CA THR A 466 -4.59 -2.57 0.35
C THR A 466 -5.87 -2.19 -0.40
N PRO A 467 -6.99 -2.94 -0.26
CA PRO A 467 -8.25 -2.58 -0.89
C PRO A 467 -8.78 -1.24 -0.38
N LYS A 468 -9.52 -0.52 -1.25
CA LYS A 468 -10.12 0.78 -0.90
C LYS A 468 -11.07 0.62 0.31
N PRO A 469 -10.98 1.48 1.34
CA PRO A 469 -11.89 1.42 2.47
C PRO A 469 -13.30 1.86 2.05
N LEU A 470 -14.30 1.20 2.64
CA LEU A 470 -15.71 1.47 2.40
C LEU A 470 -16.35 2.10 3.64
N GLU A 471 -17.53 2.68 3.50
CA GLU A 471 -18.39 3.05 4.62
C GLU A 471 -19.82 2.54 4.38
N LEU A 472 -20.38 1.86 5.38
CA LEU A 472 -21.80 1.55 5.48
C LEU A 472 -22.50 2.80 6.03
N VAL A 473 -23.52 3.25 5.31
CA VAL A 473 -24.27 4.47 5.59
C VAL A 473 -25.74 4.14 5.68
N ALA A 474 -26.34 4.47 6.81
CA ALA A 474 -27.74 4.20 7.10
C ALA A 474 -28.42 5.49 7.56
N ASN A 475 -29.53 5.85 6.93
CA ASN A 475 -30.22 7.12 7.19
C ASN A 475 -31.73 6.95 7.34
N ALA A 476 -32.29 7.58 8.37
CA ALA A 476 -33.74 7.69 8.56
C ALA A 476 -34.30 8.94 7.88
N ARG A 477 -35.61 8.97 7.63
CA ARG A 477 -36.34 10.20 7.27
C ARG A 477 -36.92 10.89 8.52
N HIS A 478 -37.78 11.89 8.34
CA HIS A 478 -38.52 12.48 9.46
C HIS A 478 -39.60 11.50 9.95
N PHE A 479 -39.85 11.46 11.26
CA PHE A 479 -40.96 10.73 11.89
C PHE A 479 -40.96 9.24 11.54
N SER A 480 -39.78 8.66 11.46
CA SER A 480 -39.49 7.33 10.94
C SER A 480 -38.20 6.81 11.57
N GLY A 481 -38.13 5.50 11.81
CA GLY A 481 -36.93 4.86 12.31
C GLY A 481 -36.95 3.35 12.15
N PHE A 482 -35.75 2.77 12.24
CA PHE A 482 -35.49 1.34 12.14
C PHE A 482 -34.33 0.96 13.07
N VAL A 483 -34.25 -0.31 13.46
CA VAL A 483 -33.07 -0.87 14.11
C VAL A 483 -32.16 -1.45 13.03
N LEU A 484 -30.87 -1.15 13.12
CA LEU A 484 -29.83 -1.80 12.32
C LEU A 484 -29.00 -2.69 13.26
N LEU A 485 -29.00 -4.00 12.99
CA LEU A 485 -28.04 -4.94 13.58
C LEU A 485 -26.89 -5.17 12.58
N VAL A 486 -25.67 -5.24 13.09
CA VAL A 486 -24.45 -5.52 12.32
C VAL A 486 -23.71 -6.66 13.01
N GLY A 487 -23.35 -7.70 12.27
CA GLY A 487 -22.81 -8.92 12.87
C GLY A 487 -22.48 -10.00 11.85
N LYS A 488 -22.63 -11.27 12.25
CA LYS A 488 -22.23 -12.45 11.47
C LYS A 488 -23.37 -13.45 11.35
N VAL A 489 -23.46 -14.12 10.20
CA VAL A 489 -24.33 -15.30 10.03
C VAL A 489 -23.57 -16.53 10.52
N VAL A 490 -24.15 -17.29 11.44
CA VAL A 490 -23.51 -18.45 12.10
C VAL A 490 -24.09 -19.76 11.58
N ALA A 491 -25.41 -19.83 11.44
CA ALA A 491 -26.14 -20.93 10.80
C ALA A 491 -27.14 -20.36 9.78
N ALA A 492 -27.76 -21.21 8.96
CA ALA A 492 -28.77 -20.78 7.99
C ALA A 492 -30.00 -20.12 8.66
N ASP A 493 -30.26 -20.42 9.93
CA ASP A 493 -31.29 -19.83 10.78
C ASP A 493 -30.74 -19.08 12.01
N GLU A 494 -29.45 -18.75 12.08
CA GLU A 494 -28.86 -18.03 13.25
C GLU A 494 -27.95 -16.86 12.84
N PHE A 495 -28.23 -15.68 13.41
CA PHE A 495 -27.41 -14.48 13.27
C PHE A 495 -26.90 -13.96 14.63
N GLN A 496 -25.60 -13.69 14.71
CA GLN A 496 -24.93 -13.18 15.89
C GLN A 496 -24.64 -11.68 15.74
N PRO A 497 -25.35 -10.79 16.46
CA PRO A 497 -25.11 -9.34 16.43
C PRO A 497 -23.84 -8.97 17.21
N ASP A 498 -22.88 -8.35 16.52
CA ASP A 498 -21.73 -7.69 17.14
C ASP A 498 -22.15 -6.30 17.68
N HIS A 499 -22.97 -5.58 16.92
CA HIS A 499 -23.49 -4.25 17.27
C HIS A 499 -24.97 -4.11 16.90
N ALA A 500 -25.68 -3.25 17.62
CA ALA A 500 -27.06 -2.87 17.34
C ALA A 500 -27.26 -1.37 17.59
N ILE A 501 -28.06 -0.70 16.77
CA ILE A 501 -28.29 0.75 16.89
C ILE A 501 -29.66 1.16 16.34
N ILE A 502 -30.28 2.15 17.00
CA ILE A 502 -31.54 2.76 16.56
C ILE A 502 -31.21 3.98 15.69
N ILE A 503 -31.83 4.06 14.51
CA ILE A 503 -31.65 5.15 13.54
C ILE A 503 -33.02 5.76 13.26
N GLN A 504 -33.23 7.02 13.64
CA GLN A 504 -34.54 7.66 13.57
C GLN A 504 -34.48 9.16 13.27
N ASN A 505 -35.60 9.76 12.86
CA ASN A 505 -35.81 11.23 12.87
C ASN A 505 -34.71 12.08 12.19
N LYS A 506 -34.26 11.63 11.00
CA LYS A 506 -33.13 12.15 10.21
C LYS A 506 -31.73 12.00 10.83
N ASP A 507 -31.55 10.96 11.63
CA ASP A 507 -30.22 10.40 11.87
C ASP A 507 -29.57 9.96 10.54
N GLU A 508 -28.30 10.35 10.33
CA GLU A 508 -27.38 9.69 9.40
C GLU A 508 -26.29 9.00 10.23
N LEU A 509 -26.12 7.70 10.03
CA LEU A 509 -25.06 6.89 10.62
C LEU A 509 -24.06 6.48 9.55
N ILE A 510 -22.76 6.63 9.85
CA ILE A 510 -21.66 6.24 8.96
C ILE A 510 -20.71 5.33 9.75
N ILE A 511 -20.58 4.08 9.29
CA ILE A 511 -19.77 3.01 9.86
C ILE A 511 -18.61 2.71 8.90
N PRO A 512 -17.35 3.01 9.25
CA PRO A 512 -16.18 2.61 8.46
C PRO A 512 -16.05 1.07 8.34
N LEU A 513 -15.71 0.59 7.15
CA LEU A 513 -15.49 -0.83 6.85
C LEU A 513 -14.09 -1.04 6.24
N ILE A 514 -13.30 -1.91 6.85
CA ILE A 514 -11.95 -2.28 6.41
C ILE A 514 -11.97 -3.68 5.79
N LEU A 515 -11.47 -3.78 4.56
CA LEU A 515 -11.36 -5.02 3.81
C LEU A 515 -10.00 -5.68 4.07
N ASN A 516 -10.02 -6.89 4.62
CA ASN A 516 -8.84 -7.64 5.02
C ASN A 516 -8.74 -8.93 4.16
N PRO A 517 -7.98 -8.92 3.05
CA PRO A 517 -7.82 -10.08 2.18
C PRO A 517 -6.95 -11.17 2.85
N LEU A 518 -7.36 -12.42 2.66
CA LEU A 518 -6.63 -13.61 3.12
C LEU A 518 -5.62 -14.09 2.04
N PRO A 519 -4.69 -15.00 2.38
CA PRO A 519 -3.90 -15.72 1.38
C PRO A 519 -4.79 -16.51 0.41
N THR A 520 -4.41 -16.60 -0.87
CA THR A 520 -5.16 -17.37 -1.86
C THR A 520 -5.17 -18.86 -1.50
N PRO A 521 -6.10 -19.67 -2.03
CA PRO A 521 -6.15 -21.11 -1.71
C PRO A 521 -4.85 -21.85 -2.06
N LYS A 522 -4.14 -21.37 -3.10
CA LYS A 522 -2.86 -21.90 -3.53
C LYS A 522 -1.72 -21.46 -2.63
N GLU A 523 -1.54 -20.14 -2.41
CA GLU A 523 -0.53 -19.61 -1.48
C GLU A 523 -0.60 -20.27 -0.10
N PHE A 524 -1.82 -20.52 0.39
CA PHE A 524 -2.04 -21.21 1.65
C PHE A 524 -1.65 -22.69 1.59
N ALA A 525 -1.98 -23.41 0.51
CA ALA A 525 -1.59 -24.80 0.33
C ALA A 525 -0.06 -24.95 0.26
N ASP A 526 0.59 -24.10 -0.54
CA ASP A 526 2.04 -24.04 -0.71
C ASP A 526 2.74 -23.71 0.63
N ALA A 527 2.17 -22.78 1.42
CA ALA A 527 2.71 -22.40 2.73
C ALA A 527 2.59 -23.50 3.80
N ILE A 528 1.57 -24.36 3.75
CA ILE A 528 1.39 -25.47 4.71
C ILE A 528 2.02 -26.79 4.26
N GLU A 529 2.48 -26.92 3.02
CA GLU A 529 3.02 -28.18 2.47
C GLU A 529 4.18 -28.74 3.31
N SER A 530 5.04 -27.85 3.82
CA SER A 530 6.23 -28.19 4.63
C SER A 530 5.96 -28.41 6.13
N LEU A 531 4.71 -28.27 6.59
CA LEU A 531 4.33 -28.38 8.01
C LEU A 531 3.98 -29.82 8.40
N SER A 532 4.08 -30.14 9.70
CA SER A 532 3.66 -31.46 10.22
C SER A 532 2.14 -31.66 10.09
N PRO A 533 1.61 -32.90 10.07
CA PRO A 533 0.17 -33.14 9.95
C PRO A 533 -0.69 -32.42 11.00
N GLU A 534 -0.20 -32.32 12.24
CA GLU A 534 -0.88 -31.60 13.33
C GLU A 534 -0.86 -30.07 13.10
N GLN A 535 0.27 -29.52 12.66
CA GLN A 535 0.41 -28.11 12.30
C GLN A 535 -0.47 -27.74 11.11
N ARG A 536 -0.55 -28.63 10.10
CA ARG A 536 -1.45 -28.51 8.97
C ARG A 536 -2.91 -28.50 9.40
N ALA A 537 -3.35 -29.47 10.19
CA ALA A 537 -4.72 -29.52 10.70
C ALA A 537 -5.09 -28.26 11.49
N PHE A 538 -4.16 -27.73 12.30
CA PHE A 538 -4.33 -26.45 12.99
C PHE A 538 -4.50 -25.27 12.00
N CYS A 539 -3.62 -25.15 11.00
CA CYS A 539 -3.71 -24.10 9.99
C CYS A 539 -4.99 -24.21 9.14
N GLU A 540 -5.37 -25.40 8.71
CA GLU A 540 -6.56 -25.70 7.91
C GLU A 540 -7.84 -25.35 8.70
N ALA A 541 -7.91 -25.70 9.99
CA ALA A 541 -8.98 -25.28 10.90
C ALA A 541 -9.02 -23.75 11.11
N PHE A 542 -7.86 -23.09 11.24
CA PHE A 542 -7.79 -21.64 11.39
C PHE A 542 -8.24 -20.90 10.12
N ARG A 543 -7.90 -21.40 8.92
CA ARG A 543 -8.45 -20.89 7.65
C ARG A 543 -9.96 -21.07 7.59
N ALA A 544 -10.49 -22.23 7.99
CA ALA A 544 -11.93 -22.46 8.01
C ALA A 544 -12.68 -21.46 8.91
N MET A 545 -12.13 -21.15 10.09
CA MET A 545 -12.64 -20.11 10.99
C MET A 545 -12.56 -18.69 10.37
N GLN A 546 -11.47 -18.37 9.67
CA GLN A 546 -11.34 -17.10 8.95
C GLN A 546 -12.36 -16.98 7.82
N LEU A 547 -12.63 -18.06 7.08
CA LEU A 547 -13.62 -18.09 6.00
C LEU A 547 -15.05 -17.93 6.52
N SER A 548 -15.45 -18.60 7.62
CA SER A 548 -16.76 -18.33 8.25
C SER A 548 -16.89 -16.89 8.73
N SER A 549 -15.79 -16.28 9.21
CA SER A 549 -15.79 -14.87 9.63
C SER A 549 -15.91 -13.85 8.48
N SER A 550 -15.93 -14.29 7.21
CA SER A 550 -16.13 -13.39 6.05
C SER A 550 -17.61 -13.03 5.79
N LEU A 551 -18.56 -13.71 6.44
CA LEU A 551 -20.00 -13.46 6.33
C LEU A 551 -20.42 -12.25 7.18
N CYS A 552 -20.25 -11.04 6.64
CA CYS A 552 -20.77 -9.84 7.26
C CYS A 552 -22.29 -9.73 6.99
N GLY A 553 -23.11 -9.79 8.04
CA GLY A 553 -24.56 -9.66 7.93
C GLY A 553 -25.09 -8.34 8.50
N LEU A 554 -26.05 -7.75 7.80
CA LEU A 554 -26.83 -6.59 8.23
C LEU A 554 -28.29 -7.02 8.35
N VAL A 555 -28.93 -6.77 9.50
CA VAL A 555 -30.37 -6.98 9.69
C VAL A 555 -31.05 -5.64 9.91
N VAL A 556 -32.07 -5.35 9.11
CA VAL A 556 -32.86 -4.12 9.18
C VAL A 556 -34.26 -4.44 9.70
N ILE A 557 -34.63 -3.91 10.86
CA ILE A 557 -35.89 -4.20 11.54
C ILE A 557 -36.74 -2.93 11.58
N GLN A 558 -37.96 -2.99 11.05
CA GLN A 558 -38.82 -1.81 10.86
C GLN A 558 -39.70 -1.57 12.09
N LEU A 559 -39.51 -0.43 12.76
CA LEU A 559 -40.15 -0.16 14.06
C LEU A 559 -41.67 -0.04 13.99
N LYS A 560 -42.22 0.61 12.96
CA LYS A 560 -43.67 0.88 12.91
C LYS A 560 -44.53 -0.38 12.68
N PRO A 561 -44.18 -1.30 11.76
CA PRO A 561 -44.86 -2.61 11.68
C PRO A 561 -44.73 -3.42 12.97
N ALA A 562 -43.56 -3.40 13.63
CA ALA A 562 -43.35 -4.09 14.90
C ALA A 562 -44.30 -3.57 15.99
N ILE A 563 -44.36 -2.24 16.18
CA ILE A 563 -45.28 -1.60 17.15
C ILE A 563 -46.74 -1.91 16.81
N GLU A 564 -47.13 -1.87 15.53
CA GLU A 564 -48.50 -2.20 15.11
C GLU A 564 -48.87 -3.65 15.46
N LYS A 565 -48.01 -4.62 15.13
CA LYS A 565 -48.17 -6.06 15.45
C LYS A 565 -48.27 -6.29 16.96
N VAL A 566 -47.42 -5.65 17.75
CA VAL A 566 -47.34 -5.80 19.21
C VAL A 566 -48.55 -5.20 19.94
N LEU A 567 -49.10 -4.09 19.44
CA LEU A 567 -50.24 -3.41 20.05
C LEU A 567 -51.62 -3.91 19.57
N ASN A 568 -51.66 -5.04 18.83
CA ASN A 568 -52.86 -5.60 18.20
C ASN A 568 -53.55 -4.63 17.19
N LEU A 569 -52.78 -3.73 16.58
CA LEU A 569 -53.25 -2.77 15.59
C LEU A 569 -53.13 -3.33 14.15
N PRO A 570 -54.08 -3.02 13.25
CA PRO A 570 -54.01 -3.45 11.85
C PRO A 570 -52.97 -2.63 11.06
N ASP A 571 -52.33 -3.28 10.09
CA ASP A 571 -51.23 -2.73 9.28
C ASP A 571 -51.43 -1.27 8.84
N GLY A 572 -50.37 -0.48 9.03
CA GLY A 572 -50.34 0.92 8.68
C GLY A 572 -51.26 1.79 9.55
N ALA A 573 -51.62 1.40 10.76
CA ALA A 573 -52.37 2.22 11.71
C ALA A 573 -51.59 3.47 12.14
N LEU A 574 -50.30 3.35 12.40
CA LEU A 574 -49.44 4.44 12.86
C LEU A 574 -48.92 5.33 11.71
N THR A 575 -49.21 4.98 10.45
CA THR A 575 -48.71 5.72 9.25
C THR A 575 -49.07 7.21 9.23
N LYS A 576 -50.20 7.60 9.84
CA LYS A 576 -50.63 9.01 9.96
C LYS A 576 -50.44 9.58 11.37
N GLU A 577 -50.07 8.74 12.34
CA GLU A 577 -50.11 9.04 13.78
C GLU A 577 -48.69 9.31 14.30
N ILE A 578 -48.07 10.35 13.74
CA ILE A 578 -46.67 10.72 13.98
C ILE A 578 -46.38 10.90 15.48
N ALA A 579 -47.11 11.79 16.16
CA ALA A 579 -46.88 12.09 17.57
C ALA A 579 -47.09 10.88 18.49
N LEU A 580 -48.07 10.03 18.16
CA LEU A 580 -48.31 8.77 18.87
C LEU A 580 -47.16 7.79 18.69
N THR A 581 -46.57 7.72 17.49
CA THR A 581 -45.41 6.86 17.20
C THR A 581 -44.17 7.31 17.97
N ASP A 582 -43.86 8.61 17.98
CA ASP A 582 -42.73 9.16 18.74
C ASP A 582 -42.96 8.98 20.26
N GLN A 583 -44.20 9.14 20.77
CA GLN A 583 -44.55 8.87 22.17
C GLN A 583 -44.36 7.39 22.55
N LEU A 584 -44.87 6.45 21.74
CA LEU A 584 -44.71 5.01 21.97
C LEU A 584 -43.24 4.59 21.96
N LEU A 585 -42.44 5.08 21.01
CA LEU A 585 -41.00 4.82 20.97
C LEU A 585 -40.30 5.33 22.23
N ASN A 586 -40.61 6.54 22.69
CA ASN A 586 -40.05 7.05 23.95
C ASN A 586 -40.50 6.19 25.15
N PHE A 587 -41.76 5.76 25.21
CA PHE A 587 -42.27 4.87 26.28
C PHE A 587 -41.53 3.53 26.38
N PHE A 588 -41.12 2.95 25.25
CA PHE A 588 -40.32 1.71 25.24
C PHE A 588 -38.83 1.98 25.53
N ILE A 589 -38.25 3.08 25.03
CA ILE A 589 -36.81 3.35 25.11
C ILE A 589 -36.39 4.07 26.41
N GLU A 590 -37.16 5.06 26.87
CA GLU A 590 -36.80 5.91 28.02
C GLU A 590 -37.46 5.45 29.34
N TYR A 591 -38.67 4.88 29.27
CA TYR A 591 -39.48 4.55 30.46
C TYR A 591 -39.71 3.05 30.66
N GLN A 592 -39.25 2.20 29.71
CA GLN A 592 -39.34 0.74 29.74
C GLN A 592 -40.76 0.20 30.07
N ILE A 593 -41.80 0.84 29.52
CA ILE A 593 -43.19 0.49 29.80
C ILE A 593 -43.58 -0.79 29.06
N SER A 594 -44.11 -1.77 29.81
CA SER A 594 -44.58 -3.05 29.29
C SER A 594 -45.62 -2.87 28.18
N THR A 595 -45.40 -3.53 27.03
CA THR A 595 -46.24 -3.37 25.83
C THR A 595 -47.68 -3.85 26.03
N ASP A 596 -47.93 -4.79 26.95
CA ASP A 596 -49.28 -5.21 27.33
C ASP A 596 -50.16 -4.10 27.92
N MET A 597 -49.57 -3.11 28.62
CA MET A 597 -50.31 -1.95 29.16
C MET A 597 -50.79 -0.97 28.08
N LEU A 598 -50.21 -1.06 26.88
CA LEU A 598 -50.47 -0.15 25.77
C LEU A 598 -51.23 -0.82 24.62
N ALA A 599 -51.25 -2.15 24.58
CA ALA A 599 -51.92 -2.92 23.54
C ALA A 599 -53.46 -2.77 23.58
N TYR A 600 -54.10 -3.09 22.45
CA TYR A 600 -55.54 -3.23 22.39
C TYR A 600 -55.98 -4.63 22.87
N ASP A 601 -56.90 -4.64 23.83
CA ASP A 601 -57.41 -5.83 24.55
C ASP A 601 -58.80 -6.29 24.08
N GLY A 602 -59.49 -5.48 23.26
CA GLY A 602 -60.83 -5.78 22.76
C GLY A 602 -60.89 -6.73 21.54
N PRO A 603 -62.11 -6.96 20.99
CA PRO A 603 -62.34 -7.95 19.94
C PRO A 603 -61.58 -7.66 18.62
N GLN A 604 -61.09 -8.71 17.96
CA GLN A 604 -60.22 -8.54 16.79
C GLN A 604 -60.93 -7.98 15.56
N ASP A 605 -62.23 -8.20 15.39
CA ASP A 605 -63.02 -7.72 14.23
C ASP A 605 -63.40 -6.22 14.30
N VAL A 606 -62.96 -5.51 15.33
CA VAL A 606 -63.24 -4.07 15.52
C VAL A 606 -62.44 -3.21 14.54
N ASP A 607 -63.04 -2.10 14.11
CA ASP A 607 -62.47 -1.21 13.10
C ASP A 607 -61.18 -0.49 13.54
N LYS A 608 -60.43 -0.05 12.53
CA LYS A 608 -59.11 0.59 12.67
C LYS A 608 -59.11 1.87 13.50
N ALA A 609 -60.18 2.67 13.47
CA ALA A 609 -60.25 3.93 14.21
C ALA A 609 -60.60 3.70 15.69
N THR A 610 -61.49 2.76 16.01
CA THR A 610 -61.80 2.42 17.40
C THR A 610 -60.58 1.82 18.12
N LYS A 611 -59.84 0.90 17.48
CA LYS A 611 -58.59 0.35 18.04
C LYS A 611 -57.54 1.44 18.32
N LEU A 612 -57.32 2.35 17.37
CA LEU A 612 -56.42 3.50 17.56
C LEU A 612 -56.89 4.44 18.67
N THR A 613 -58.20 4.61 18.87
CA THR A 613 -58.75 5.47 19.92
C THR A 613 -58.50 4.89 21.31
N ALA A 614 -58.62 3.57 21.49
CA ALA A 614 -58.30 2.88 22.74
C ALA A 614 -56.81 3.04 23.11
N VAL A 615 -55.90 2.73 22.17
CA VAL A 615 -54.44 2.88 22.40
C VAL A 615 -54.06 4.34 22.71
N LYS A 616 -54.68 5.32 22.05
CA LYS A 616 -54.51 6.75 22.41
C LYS A 616 -54.98 7.06 23.83
N GLY A 617 -56.06 6.43 24.30
CA GLY A 617 -56.52 6.52 25.69
C GLY A 617 -55.52 5.97 26.69
N HIS A 618 -54.92 4.80 26.41
CA HIS A 618 -53.90 4.18 27.26
C HIS A 618 -52.63 5.07 27.31
N VAL A 619 -52.16 5.55 26.16
CA VAL A 619 -51.03 6.50 26.08
C VAL A 619 -51.31 7.79 26.83
N ALA A 620 -52.51 8.37 26.71
CA ALA A 620 -52.87 9.60 27.42
C ALA A 620 -52.91 9.40 28.95
N SER A 621 -53.47 8.28 29.43
CA SER A 621 -53.48 7.94 30.85
C SER A 621 -52.07 7.87 31.44
N ILE A 622 -51.17 7.14 30.76
CA ILE A 622 -49.76 7.00 31.15
C ILE A 622 -49.01 8.34 31.05
N THR A 623 -49.27 9.14 30.01
CA THR A 623 -48.69 10.49 29.85
C THR A 623 -49.02 11.38 31.05
N ASN A 624 -50.27 11.36 31.51
CA ASN A 624 -50.72 12.17 32.65
C ASN A 624 -50.02 11.75 33.96
N VAL A 625 -49.79 10.45 34.18
CA VAL A 625 -49.05 9.95 35.35
C VAL A 625 -47.58 10.39 35.30
N ILE A 626 -46.92 10.27 34.14
CA ILE A 626 -45.52 10.70 33.96
C ILE A 626 -45.38 12.23 34.14
N GLN A 627 -46.36 13.01 33.68
CA GLN A 627 -46.37 14.46 33.87
C GLN A 627 -46.59 14.84 35.34
N ALA A 628 -47.54 14.20 36.04
CA ALA A 628 -47.78 14.44 37.47
C ALA A 628 -46.53 14.17 38.32
N ALA A 629 -45.84 13.04 38.09
CA ALA A 629 -44.59 12.70 38.77
C ALA A 629 -43.47 13.72 38.47
N ARG A 630 -43.33 14.17 37.21
CA ARG A 630 -42.36 15.21 36.84
C ARG A 630 -42.66 16.55 37.48
N ASP A 631 -43.92 16.95 37.57
CA ASP A 631 -44.33 18.20 38.22
C ASP A 631 -44.15 18.14 39.74
N GLU A 632 -44.20 16.96 40.36
CA GLU A 632 -43.88 16.73 41.77
C GLU A 632 -42.35 16.78 42.01
N ASP A 633 -41.56 16.11 41.17
CA ASP A 633 -40.09 16.19 41.21
C ASP A 633 -39.56 17.61 40.97
N LEU A 634 -40.18 18.37 40.07
CA LEU A 634 -39.83 19.77 39.81
C LEU A 634 -40.19 20.69 40.99
N LYS A 635 -41.28 20.42 41.72
CA LYS A 635 -41.60 21.14 42.97
C LYS A 635 -40.58 20.80 44.05
N ARG A 636 -40.34 19.50 44.31
CA ARG A 636 -39.36 19.04 45.31
C ARG A 636 -37.97 19.62 45.05
N THR A 637 -37.47 19.55 43.82
CA THR A 637 -36.15 20.11 43.48
C THR A 637 -36.13 21.65 43.48
N ALA A 638 -37.24 22.33 43.20
CA ALA A 638 -37.34 23.78 43.39
C ALA A 638 -37.37 24.18 44.88
N GLU A 639 -38.09 23.43 45.72
CA GLU A 639 -38.13 23.60 47.18
C GLU A 639 -36.75 23.33 47.80
N GLU A 640 -36.06 22.26 47.41
CA GLU A 640 -34.66 22.01 47.78
C GLU A 640 -33.70 23.12 47.32
N ALA A 641 -33.92 23.69 46.13
CA ALA A 641 -33.11 24.79 45.62
C ALA A 641 -33.41 26.14 46.32
N VAL A 642 -34.65 26.37 46.76
CA VAL A 642 -35.03 27.52 47.60
C VAL A 642 -34.45 27.34 49.01
N HIS A 643 -34.58 26.15 49.61
CA HIS A 643 -34.00 25.82 50.91
C HIS A 643 -32.47 25.94 50.90
N ARG A 644 -31.81 25.51 49.82
CA ARG A 644 -30.36 25.71 49.62
C ARG A 644 -29.98 27.18 49.52
N LYS A 645 -30.77 27.99 48.80
CA LYS A 645 -30.55 29.45 48.72
C LYS A 645 -30.86 30.18 50.02
N MET A 646 -31.81 29.70 50.82
CA MET A 646 -32.04 30.18 52.18
C MET A 646 -30.83 29.85 53.06
N LEU A 647 -30.33 28.62 53.06
CA LEU A 647 -29.11 28.25 53.77
C LEU A 647 -27.87 29.05 53.32
N GLU A 648 -27.67 29.25 52.01
CA GLU A 648 -26.59 30.10 51.48
C GLU A 648 -26.75 31.57 51.91
N GLY A 649 -28.00 32.07 51.97
CA GLY A 649 -28.35 33.40 52.46
C GLY A 649 -28.13 33.57 53.97
N GLU A 650 -28.59 32.63 54.78
CA GLU A 650 -28.36 32.58 56.23
C GLU A 650 -26.88 32.44 56.57
N LEU A 651 -26.12 31.65 55.80
CA LEU A 651 -24.66 31.61 55.93
C LEU A 651 -24.05 32.98 55.67
N SER A 652 -24.52 33.71 54.65
CA SER A 652 -24.05 35.08 54.36
C SER A 652 -24.42 36.09 55.46
N LEU A 653 -25.60 35.95 56.11
CA LEU A 653 -25.96 36.76 57.28
C LEU A 653 -25.12 36.39 58.51
N SER A 654 -24.85 35.10 58.76
CA SER A 654 -24.02 34.65 59.89
C SER A 654 -22.57 35.12 59.78
N MET A 655 -22.03 35.22 58.55
CA MET A 655 -20.72 35.84 58.31
C MET A 655 -20.75 37.37 58.47
N ALA A 656 -21.90 38.02 58.25
CA ALA A 656 -22.07 39.45 58.47
C ALA A 656 -22.26 39.80 59.96
N SER A 657 -22.99 38.99 60.73
CA SER A 657 -23.19 39.18 62.17
C SER A 657 -22.04 38.65 63.05
N SER A 658 -20.96 38.14 62.42
CA SER A 658 -19.72 37.75 63.11
C SER A 658 -18.70 38.90 63.17
N ALA A 659 -19.04 40.09 62.68
CA ALA A 659 -18.25 41.30 62.79
C ALA A 659 -19.11 42.41 63.41
N TYR A 660 -18.58 43.08 64.44
CA TYR A 660 -19.30 43.99 65.35
C TYR A 660 -20.36 43.25 66.21
N SER A 661 -20.38 43.38 67.54
CA SER A 661 -19.47 44.11 68.44
C SER A 661 -19.76 43.73 69.89
N GLU A 662 -18.76 43.75 70.77
CA GLU A 662 -18.94 44.25 72.13
C GLU A 662 -17.58 44.67 72.73
N ASP A 663 -17.47 45.98 72.97
CA ASP A 663 -16.66 46.67 73.97
C ASP A 663 -17.33 48.07 74.13
N GLU A 664 -17.17 48.70 75.29
CA GLU A 664 -18.01 49.81 75.79
C GLU A 664 -17.70 51.18 75.07
N GLU A 665 -18.41 52.31 75.24
CA GLU A 665 -19.15 52.83 76.41
C GLU A 665 -20.07 54.04 76.03
N ALA A 666 -21.15 54.25 76.81
CA ALA A 666 -21.85 55.53 77.11
C ALA A 666 -22.65 56.39 76.07
N ASP A 667 -23.65 57.08 76.65
CA ASP A 667 -24.25 58.41 76.35
C ASP A 667 -25.19 58.69 75.14
N ASP A 668 -26.49 58.45 75.40
CA ASP A 668 -27.52 59.49 75.67
C ASP A 668 -28.50 60.03 74.59
N LEU A 669 -29.70 60.42 75.07
CA LEU A 669 -30.77 61.28 74.52
C LEU A 669 -31.70 60.82 73.35
N ASP A 670 -32.84 60.23 73.76
CA ASP A 670 -34.20 60.84 73.73
C ASP A 670 -35.10 61.00 72.46
N VAL A 671 -36.41 60.85 72.74
CA VAL A 671 -37.60 61.51 72.11
C VAL A 671 -38.12 61.04 70.72
N ASP A 672 -39.03 60.04 70.79
CA ASP A 672 -40.48 60.15 70.45
C ASP A 672 -41.07 59.99 69.02
N ASN A 673 -42.32 59.48 69.02
CA ASN A 673 -43.41 59.56 68.02
C ASN A 673 -43.33 58.98 66.58
N CYS A 674 -44.03 57.84 66.42
CA CYS A 674 -45.34 57.72 65.71
C CYS A 674 -45.55 58.04 64.20
N PHE A 675 -46.39 57.16 63.61
CA PHE A 675 -47.43 57.37 62.57
C PHE A 675 -47.20 57.01 61.07
N GLU A 676 -48.22 56.30 60.56
CA GLU A 676 -48.85 56.24 59.22
C GLU A 676 -48.10 55.76 57.94
N GLU A 677 -48.53 54.57 57.50
CA GLU A 677 -49.21 54.24 56.22
C GLU A 677 -48.60 54.43 54.80
N GLU A 678 -48.78 53.34 54.03
CA GLU A 678 -49.06 53.18 52.58
C GLU A 678 -48.14 53.68 51.42
N GLU A 679 -48.31 52.95 50.32
CA GLU A 679 -47.68 52.96 48.99
C GLU A 679 -47.52 54.37 48.31
N ALA A 680 -46.66 54.62 47.31
CA ALA A 680 -46.47 53.85 46.07
C ALA A 680 -45.43 54.49 45.09
N LYS A 681 -44.66 53.65 44.35
CA LYS A 681 -44.08 53.94 43.00
C LYS A 681 -43.05 55.11 42.98
N PRO A 682 -42.45 55.57 41.85
CA PRO A 682 -42.46 55.10 40.44
C PRO A 682 -41.04 54.83 39.85
N ARG A 683 -40.91 54.84 38.50
CA ARG A 683 -39.70 54.50 37.72
C ARG A 683 -38.95 55.74 37.15
N ARG A 684 -37.60 55.66 37.05
CA ARG A 684 -36.70 56.31 36.03
C ARG A 684 -36.64 57.86 36.03
N ALA A 685 -35.56 58.57 35.65
CA ALA A 685 -34.19 58.26 35.16
C ALA A 685 -33.25 59.52 35.26
N MET A 686 -31.99 59.43 34.77
CA MET A 686 -31.03 60.53 34.46
C MET A 686 -30.33 61.25 35.65
N MET A 687 -29.10 61.83 35.59
CA MET A 687 -27.88 61.60 34.78
C MET A 687 -26.63 62.36 35.36
N LYS A 688 -25.39 61.87 35.17
CA LYS A 688 -24.07 62.58 35.10
C LYS A 688 -23.37 63.26 36.33
N MET A 689 -22.12 62.82 36.61
CA MET A 689 -20.82 63.58 36.69
C MET A 689 -20.68 64.89 37.55
N LYS A 690 -19.65 65.11 38.41
CA LYS A 690 -18.17 65.37 38.23
C LYS A 690 -17.57 65.87 39.60
N LYS A 691 -16.27 66.16 39.93
CA LYS A 691 -14.87 66.00 39.39
C LYS A 691 -13.83 66.43 40.48
N LYS A 692 -12.83 65.60 40.84
CA LYS A 692 -11.47 65.90 41.43
C LYS A 692 -10.77 64.55 41.78
N GLY A 693 -9.46 64.26 41.65
CA GLY A 693 -8.26 64.93 41.07
C GLY A 693 -7.29 65.49 42.13
N GLY A 694 -5.99 65.12 42.26
CA GLY A 694 -5.11 64.12 41.58
C GLY A 694 -3.97 63.68 42.54
N ILE A 695 -2.65 63.52 42.24
CA ILE A 695 -1.79 63.64 41.03
C ILE A 695 -0.42 62.89 41.29
N SER A 696 0.25 62.31 40.26
CA SER A 696 1.70 61.95 40.20
C SER A 696 2.20 60.69 40.97
N LEU A 697 3.32 59.99 40.67
CA LEU A 697 4.27 59.97 39.53
C LEU A 697 5.08 58.63 39.51
N GLY A 698 5.65 58.21 38.36
CA GLY A 698 6.99 57.56 38.33
C GLY A 698 7.17 56.04 38.04
N GLY A 699 7.49 55.69 36.78
CA GLY A 699 8.76 55.02 36.39
C GLY A 699 9.15 53.57 36.79
N LEU A 700 9.51 52.79 35.75
CA LEU A 700 10.71 51.90 35.63
C LEU A 700 10.80 50.48 36.28
N ARG A 701 10.91 49.48 35.38
CA ARG A 701 11.90 48.36 35.34
C ARG A 701 12.05 47.33 36.51
N ARG A 702 11.85 46.06 36.11
CA ARG A 702 12.83 44.93 36.15
C ARG A 702 12.91 44.00 37.40
N GLU A 703 12.89 42.69 37.10
CA GLU A 703 13.37 41.48 37.83
C GLU A 703 12.89 41.10 39.26
N LYS A 704 12.47 39.82 39.34
CA LYS A 704 12.77 38.80 40.39
C LYS A 704 12.18 38.91 41.81
N ALA A 705 11.34 37.89 42.08
CA ALA A 705 11.44 36.91 43.18
C ALA A 705 11.05 37.30 44.62
N GLY A 706 10.26 36.41 45.23
CA GLY A 706 10.05 36.26 46.67
C GLY A 706 9.93 34.77 47.05
N PRO A 707 10.19 34.36 48.31
CA PRO A 707 10.55 32.97 48.67
C PRO A 707 9.68 32.44 49.86
N PRO A 708 10.15 31.51 50.72
CA PRO A 708 10.71 30.17 50.50
C PRO A 708 9.89 29.06 51.20
N ILE A 709 10.25 27.79 50.96
CA ILE A 709 9.87 26.63 51.81
C ILE A 709 11.12 26.20 52.61
N PRO A 710 11.02 25.89 53.91
CA PRO A 710 12.19 25.55 54.75
C PRO A 710 12.78 24.16 54.44
N SER A 711 14.06 23.96 54.75
CA SER A 711 14.81 22.72 54.49
C SER A 711 15.71 22.34 55.66
N LYS A 712 15.91 21.04 55.90
CA LYS A 712 17.08 20.47 56.60
C LYS A 712 17.30 19.00 56.27
N MET A 713 18.37 18.73 55.50
CA MET A 713 19.54 17.90 55.82
C MET A 713 19.33 16.39 56.18
N MET A 714 20.13 15.42 55.70
CA MET A 714 21.38 15.51 54.90
C MET A 714 21.68 14.24 54.06
N GLU A 715 22.22 14.44 52.85
CA GLU A 715 23.11 13.62 52.00
C GLU A 715 23.22 12.07 52.13
N ARG A 716 23.10 11.34 50.98
CA ARG A 716 24.29 10.80 50.26
C ARG A 716 24.02 10.20 48.85
N MET A 717 24.66 10.82 47.85
CA MET A 717 25.17 10.36 46.54
C MET A 717 24.85 8.97 45.88
N VAL A 718 24.51 9.06 44.57
CA VAL A 718 25.09 8.31 43.41
C VAL A 718 24.61 6.88 43.05
N LYS A 719 23.61 6.77 42.14
CA LYS A 719 23.66 6.10 40.79
C LYS A 719 22.26 5.96 40.13
N PRO A 720 22.15 5.89 38.79
CA PRO A 720 20.91 5.51 38.09
C PRO A 720 20.69 3.98 38.07
N PRO A 721 19.43 3.50 37.92
CA PRO A 721 19.10 2.08 37.91
C PRO A 721 19.40 1.38 36.56
N PRO A 722 19.59 0.04 36.54
CA PRO A 722 19.85 -0.74 35.34
C PRO A 722 18.58 -1.11 34.55
N ALA A 723 18.76 -1.45 33.27
CA ALA A 723 17.70 -1.96 32.38
C ALA A 723 17.36 -3.45 32.66
N PRO A 724 16.13 -3.91 32.34
CA PRO A 724 15.72 -5.30 32.53
C PRO A 724 16.42 -6.27 31.53
N PRO A 725 16.68 -7.53 31.93
CA PRO A 725 17.34 -8.52 31.08
C PRO A 725 16.40 -9.17 30.06
N ALA A 726 16.92 -9.50 28.88
CA ALA A 726 16.20 -10.27 27.86
C ALA A 726 16.15 -11.78 28.19
N PRO A 727 15.06 -12.49 27.83
CA PRO A 727 14.97 -13.94 28.01
C PRO A 727 15.89 -14.70 27.04
N LYS A 728 16.34 -15.88 27.45
CA LYS A 728 17.04 -16.87 26.60
C LYS A 728 16.22 -18.17 26.53
N PRO A 729 16.33 -18.94 25.42
CA PRO A 729 15.44 -20.07 25.17
C PRO A 729 15.80 -21.30 26.02
N SER A 730 14.79 -22.11 26.33
CA SER A 730 14.91 -23.46 26.86
C SER A 730 14.44 -24.48 25.82
N ALA A 731 15.03 -25.68 25.86
CA ALA A 731 14.71 -26.82 25.01
C ALA A 731 14.40 -28.05 25.92
N PRO A 732 13.73 -29.10 25.42
CA PRO A 732 12.79 -29.86 26.25
C PRO A 732 13.40 -31.00 27.07
N ALA A 733 12.66 -31.41 28.11
CA ALA A 733 12.86 -32.64 28.86
C ALA A 733 11.50 -33.30 29.17
N ALA A 734 11.46 -34.63 29.12
CA ALA A 734 10.28 -35.46 29.41
C ALA A 734 10.73 -36.92 29.67
N PRO A 735 9.90 -37.82 30.22
CA PRO A 735 8.70 -37.60 31.04
C PRO A 735 8.83 -38.22 32.45
N GLY A 736 7.90 -37.93 33.36
CA GLY A 736 7.78 -38.57 34.67
C GLY A 736 6.33 -38.64 35.15
N ALA A 737 5.90 -39.77 35.71
CA ALA A 737 4.49 -40.04 35.99
C ALA A 737 4.10 -39.77 37.46
N GLY A 738 2.84 -39.34 37.67
CA GLY A 738 2.18 -39.19 38.97
C GLY A 738 0.70 -38.82 38.76
N SER A 739 -0.22 -39.40 39.55
CA SER A 739 -1.67 -39.37 39.24
C SER A 739 -2.52 -38.94 40.45
N ALA A 740 -3.54 -38.11 40.18
CA ALA A 740 -4.74 -37.92 40.99
C ALA A 740 -5.90 -37.44 40.09
N ALA A 741 -7.14 -37.83 40.40
CA ALA A 741 -8.37 -37.50 39.63
C ALA A 741 -9.11 -36.29 40.25
N ALA A 742 -10.26 -35.79 39.78
CA ALA A 742 -11.30 -36.21 38.83
C ALA A 742 -12.10 -34.94 38.36
N PRO A 743 -13.26 -35.01 37.64
CA PRO A 743 -13.93 -36.12 36.96
C PRO A 743 -14.27 -35.83 35.47
N THR A 744 -14.92 -36.77 34.77
CA THR A 744 -15.27 -36.70 33.34
C THR A 744 -16.79 -36.81 33.12
N PRO A 745 -17.42 -36.06 32.19
CA PRO A 745 -18.81 -36.29 31.78
C PRO A 745 -18.93 -37.49 30.82
N THR A 746 -20.11 -38.12 30.78
CA THR A 746 -20.41 -39.35 30.01
C THR A 746 -21.03 -39.02 28.64
N PRO A 747 -20.63 -39.68 27.53
CA PRO A 747 -21.32 -39.56 26.24
C PRO A 747 -22.63 -40.39 26.22
N PRO A 748 -23.68 -39.96 25.50
CA PRO A 748 -24.89 -40.77 25.29
C PRO A 748 -24.62 -42.02 24.44
N GLN A 749 -25.41 -43.08 24.66
CA GLN A 749 -25.43 -44.26 23.80
C GLN A 749 -26.55 -44.14 22.77
N GLU A 750 -26.25 -44.43 21.50
CA GLU A 750 -27.28 -44.79 20.52
C GLU A 750 -27.65 -46.28 20.68
N SER A 751 -28.95 -46.57 20.60
CA SER A 751 -29.49 -47.93 20.58
C SER A 751 -30.05 -48.26 19.20
N LEU A 752 -29.37 -49.14 18.46
CA LEU A 752 -29.89 -49.74 17.23
C LEU A 752 -30.71 -50.98 17.59
N GLU A 753 -31.97 -51.03 17.18
CA GLU A 753 -32.75 -52.28 17.09
C GLU A 753 -33.28 -52.45 15.66
N GLU A 754 -33.12 -53.66 15.12
CA GLU A 754 -33.44 -53.99 13.74
C GLU A 754 -34.95 -54.28 13.55
N LYS A 755 -35.43 -54.19 12.31
CA LYS A 755 -36.71 -54.80 11.91
C LYS A 755 -36.56 -55.60 10.61
N GLU A 756 -37.10 -56.81 10.65
CA GLU A 756 -36.94 -57.83 9.62
C GLU A 756 -37.80 -57.59 8.37
N GLN A 757 -37.48 -58.33 7.29
CA GLN A 757 -38.24 -58.33 6.03
C GLN A 757 -39.54 -59.13 6.13
N GLY A 758 -40.58 -58.74 5.37
CA GLY A 758 -41.95 -59.24 5.58
C GLY A 758 -42.89 -59.34 4.37
N THR A 759 -42.42 -59.88 3.24
CA THR A 759 -43.24 -60.45 2.13
C THR A 759 -44.18 -59.53 1.30
N GLU A 760 -44.57 -60.04 0.12
CA GLU A 760 -45.36 -59.32 -0.90
C GLU A 760 -46.87 -59.30 -0.63
N GLY A 761 -47.55 -58.26 -1.12
CA GLY A 761 -49.01 -58.21 -1.24
C GLY A 761 -49.45 -57.16 -2.26
N LYS A 762 -49.80 -57.58 -3.48
CA LYS A 762 -50.36 -56.69 -4.50
C LYS A 762 -51.84 -56.46 -4.22
N ASP A 763 -52.29 -55.21 -4.33
CA ASP A 763 -53.55 -54.98 -5.02
C ASP A 763 -53.51 -53.68 -5.84
N LYS A 764 -54.31 -53.62 -6.91
CA LYS A 764 -54.37 -52.47 -7.82
C LYS A 764 -55.76 -51.84 -7.80
N LEU A 765 -55.85 -50.59 -7.39
CA LEU A 765 -56.90 -49.67 -7.86
C LEU A 765 -56.24 -48.43 -8.45
N THR A 766 -56.71 -48.03 -9.63
CA THR A 766 -56.15 -46.95 -10.43
C THR A 766 -56.96 -45.67 -10.24
N GLU A 767 -56.32 -44.64 -9.70
CA GLU A 767 -56.70 -43.25 -9.95
C GLU A 767 -55.52 -42.52 -10.62
N THR A 768 -55.82 -41.53 -11.44
CA THR A 768 -54.85 -40.87 -12.32
C THR A 768 -53.97 -39.89 -11.55
N PRO A 769 -52.63 -39.89 -11.76
CA PRO A 769 -51.79 -38.85 -11.20
C PRO A 769 -52.14 -37.50 -11.84
N GLN A 770 -52.49 -36.51 -11.02
CA GLN A 770 -52.36 -35.12 -11.42
C GLN A 770 -50.87 -34.77 -11.39
N ILE A 771 -50.42 -34.00 -12.38
CA ILE A 771 -49.05 -33.51 -12.45
C ILE A 771 -49.01 -32.22 -11.62
N ASP A 772 -48.49 -32.33 -10.39
CA ASP A 772 -48.00 -31.19 -9.62
C ASP A 772 -46.48 -31.12 -9.83
N ASP A 773 -46.05 -30.28 -10.78
CA ASP A 773 -44.64 -29.99 -11.04
C ASP A 773 -44.06 -29.11 -9.90
N PHE A 774 -43.79 -29.73 -8.75
CA PHE A 774 -42.86 -29.17 -7.77
C PHE A 774 -41.44 -29.54 -8.18
N GLU A 775 -40.74 -28.59 -8.79
CA GLU A 775 -39.28 -28.65 -8.90
C GLU A 775 -38.68 -28.79 -7.49
N ASP A 776 -37.74 -29.72 -7.30
CA ASP A 776 -36.97 -29.85 -6.07
C ASP A 776 -36.13 -28.57 -5.87
N VAL A 777 -36.63 -27.64 -5.06
CA VAL A 777 -35.99 -26.34 -4.82
C VAL A 777 -34.68 -26.55 -4.05
N GLU A 778 -33.57 -26.64 -4.78
CA GLU A 778 -32.26 -26.90 -4.19
C GLU A 778 -31.92 -25.90 -3.07
N PHE A 779 -31.52 -26.48 -1.93
CA PHE A 779 -31.35 -25.76 -0.69
C PHE A 779 -30.01 -25.03 -0.66
N LEU A 780 -30.03 -23.69 -0.65
CA LEU A 780 -28.82 -22.88 -0.61
C LEU A 780 -28.47 -22.46 0.82
N ASP A 781 -27.67 -23.26 1.49
CA ASP A 781 -27.01 -22.84 2.72
C ASP A 781 -26.01 -21.70 2.47
N ILE A 782 -26.46 -20.48 2.78
CA ILE A 782 -25.68 -19.23 2.69
C ILE A 782 -24.35 -19.35 3.45
N THR A 783 -24.30 -20.14 4.53
CA THR A 783 -23.09 -20.27 5.37
C THR A 783 -21.96 -21.05 4.70
N GLN A 784 -22.25 -21.86 3.68
CA GLN A 784 -21.20 -22.54 2.92
C GLN A 784 -20.62 -21.68 1.79
N LEU A 785 -21.25 -20.55 1.41
CA LEU A 785 -20.78 -19.70 0.30
C LEU A 785 -19.30 -19.29 0.39
N PRO A 786 -18.71 -18.95 1.57
CA PRO A 786 -17.28 -18.67 1.67
C PRO A 786 -16.39 -19.86 1.35
N LYS A 787 -16.78 -21.08 1.77
CA LYS A 787 -16.05 -22.32 1.47
C LYS A 787 -16.20 -22.70 0.01
N ARG A 788 -17.41 -22.54 -0.56
CA ARG A 788 -17.68 -22.73 -1.98
C ARG A 788 -16.84 -21.78 -2.83
N LEU A 789 -16.75 -20.50 -2.46
CA LEU A 789 -15.88 -19.52 -3.13
C LEU A 789 -14.39 -19.87 -2.99
N ASP A 790 -13.90 -20.25 -1.81
CA ASP A 790 -12.50 -20.66 -1.62
C ASP A 790 -12.13 -21.89 -2.48
N ALA A 791 -13.05 -22.85 -2.59
CA ALA A 791 -12.92 -24.01 -3.48
C ALA A 791 -12.98 -23.63 -4.96
N SER A 792 -13.94 -22.79 -5.37
CA SER A 792 -14.05 -22.27 -6.75
C SER A 792 -12.80 -21.49 -7.16
N PHE A 793 -12.23 -20.66 -6.27
CA PHE A 793 -10.96 -19.98 -6.52
C PHE A 793 -9.82 -20.99 -6.70
N LYS A 794 -9.75 -22.05 -5.86
CA LYS A 794 -8.71 -23.08 -5.97
C LYS A 794 -8.73 -23.85 -7.29
N VAL A 795 -9.91 -24.03 -7.90
CA VAL A 795 -10.09 -24.82 -9.13
C VAL A 795 -10.07 -23.94 -10.40
N LEU A 796 -10.67 -22.75 -10.35
CA LEU A 796 -10.96 -21.93 -11.54
C LEU A 796 -10.04 -20.70 -11.69
N ASP A 797 -9.35 -20.27 -10.62
CA ASP A 797 -8.41 -19.15 -10.70
C ASP A 797 -6.97 -19.63 -10.95
N THR A 798 -6.68 -19.93 -12.22
CA THR A 798 -5.36 -20.41 -12.69
C THR A 798 -4.21 -19.49 -12.32
N ASP A 799 -4.47 -18.18 -12.19
CA ASP A 799 -3.48 -17.17 -11.80
C ASP A 799 -3.29 -17.05 -10.29
N SER A 800 -4.21 -17.59 -9.49
CA SER A 800 -4.20 -17.51 -8.01
C SER A 800 -4.09 -16.07 -7.48
N GLN A 801 -4.86 -15.16 -8.07
CA GLN A 801 -4.95 -13.73 -7.73
C GLN A 801 -6.20 -13.38 -6.91
N LEU A 802 -7.16 -14.31 -6.77
CA LEU A 802 -8.37 -14.14 -5.96
C LEU A 802 -8.13 -14.50 -4.49
N ARG A 803 -8.38 -13.50 -3.64
CA ARG A 803 -8.27 -13.56 -2.19
C ARG A 803 -9.68 -13.50 -1.59
N PRO A 804 -10.11 -14.48 -0.78
CA PRO A 804 -11.29 -14.29 0.07
C PRO A 804 -11.01 -13.14 1.05
N THR A 805 -11.97 -12.24 1.24
CA THR A 805 -11.75 -10.98 1.97
C THR A 805 -12.74 -10.82 3.11
N THR A 806 -12.21 -10.74 4.33
CA THR A 806 -13.04 -10.48 5.52
C THR A 806 -13.36 -8.98 5.62
N ILE A 807 -14.64 -8.65 5.84
CA ILE A 807 -15.09 -7.28 6.09
C ILE A 807 -15.04 -7.07 7.61
N LYS A 808 -14.20 -6.14 8.07
CA LYS A 808 -14.16 -5.72 9.47
C LYS A 808 -14.83 -4.37 9.63
N ILE A 809 -15.72 -4.29 10.61
CA ILE A 809 -16.25 -3.03 11.15
C ILE A 809 -15.07 -2.27 11.79
N SER A 810 -15.02 -0.95 11.63
CA SER A 810 -13.96 -0.11 12.18
C SER A 810 -14.52 1.17 12.79
N GLU A 811 -13.76 1.74 13.71
CA GLU A 811 -14.09 2.94 14.48
C GLU A 811 -13.29 4.16 13.99
N PRO A 812 -13.72 5.40 14.33
CA PRO A 812 -14.95 5.74 15.06
C PRO A 812 -16.20 5.69 14.17
N TRP A 813 -17.30 5.19 14.72
CA TRP A 813 -18.63 5.34 14.12
C TRP A 813 -19.06 6.82 14.20
N ARG A 814 -19.63 7.38 13.13
CA ARG A 814 -20.12 8.77 13.11
C ARG A 814 -21.64 8.80 13.02
N LYS A 815 -22.30 9.43 14.00
CA LYS A 815 -23.76 9.65 13.97
C LYS A 815 -24.04 11.15 13.94
N THR A 816 -24.74 11.59 12.89
CA THR A 816 -25.28 12.95 12.76
C THR A 816 -26.76 12.91 13.09
N PHE A 817 -27.18 13.63 14.13
CA PHE A 817 -28.53 13.56 14.70
C PHE A 817 -29.09 14.96 15.00
N LYS A 818 -30.38 15.03 15.34
CA LYS A 818 -31.08 16.29 15.68
C LYS A 818 -31.77 16.16 17.05
N LYS A 819 -31.33 16.96 18.03
CA LYS A 819 -31.95 17.02 19.38
C LYS A 819 -33.40 17.53 19.40
N SER A 820 -33.81 18.20 18.32
CA SER A 820 -35.19 18.58 18.02
C SER A 820 -35.31 18.81 16.53
N ILE A 821 -36.52 18.69 15.97
CA ILE A 821 -36.81 18.84 14.53
C ILE A 821 -36.19 20.14 13.97
N LEU A 822 -36.31 21.23 14.74
CA LEU A 822 -35.83 22.58 14.41
C LEU A 822 -34.36 22.85 14.81
N ALA A 823 -33.73 22.01 15.63
CA ALA A 823 -32.34 22.21 16.06
C ALA A 823 -31.35 21.95 14.92
N GLU A 824 -30.17 22.57 14.96
CA GLU A 824 -29.09 22.26 14.00
C GLU A 824 -28.62 20.80 14.15
N PRO A 825 -28.21 20.12 13.07
CA PRO A 825 -27.70 18.75 13.14
C PRO A 825 -26.36 18.71 13.89
N GLN A 826 -26.26 17.84 14.88
CA GLN A 826 -25.04 17.63 15.66
C GLN A 826 -24.40 16.31 15.23
N THR A 827 -23.11 16.33 14.89
CA THR A 827 -22.35 15.12 14.53
C THR A 827 -21.47 14.72 15.69
N GLN A 828 -21.56 13.46 16.11
CA GLN A 828 -20.72 12.89 17.16
C GLN A 828 -20.02 11.61 16.67
N ASN A 829 -18.79 11.42 17.15
CA ASN A 829 -18.14 10.11 17.10
C ASN A 829 -18.68 9.29 18.28
N ILE A 830 -19.14 8.06 18.03
CA ILE A 830 -19.54 7.13 19.08
C ILE A 830 -18.29 6.34 19.51
N SER A 831 -18.02 6.29 20.81
CA SER A 831 -17.00 5.42 21.42
C SER A 831 -17.58 4.05 21.78
N ASP A 832 -16.72 3.11 22.13
CA ASP A 832 -17.00 1.73 22.52
C ASP A 832 -18.11 1.66 23.60
N GLU A 833 -17.99 2.48 24.65
CA GLU A 833 -19.02 2.62 25.70
C GLU A 833 -20.36 3.12 25.15
N GLY A 834 -20.33 4.03 24.16
CA GLY A 834 -21.50 4.55 23.48
C GLY A 834 -22.17 3.47 22.63
N LEU A 835 -21.38 2.67 21.92
CA LEU A 835 -21.86 1.53 21.13
C LEU A 835 -22.47 0.45 22.02
N ALA A 836 -21.89 0.16 23.19
CA ALA A 836 -22.48 -0.74 24.18
C ALA A 836 -23.82 -0.20 24.72
N LYS A 837 -23.90 1.12 25.01
CA LYS A 837 -25.14 1.77 25.49
C LYS A 837 -26.24 1.80 24.41
N GLU A 838 -25.90 2.06 23.15
CA GLU A 838 -26.87 1.99 22.03
C GLU A 838 -27.28 0.53 21.73
N ARG A 839 -26.38 -0.45 21.85
CA ARG A 839 -26.68 -1.88 21.72
C ARG A 839 -27.69 -2.34 22.78
N SER A 840 -27.50 -1.96 24.05
CA SER A 840 -28.46 -2.28 25.13
C SER A 840 -29.84 -1.75 24.80
N LYS A 841 -29.98 -0.43 24.53
CA LYS A 841 -31.27 0.18 24.18
C LYS A 841 -31.95 -0.48 22.98
N ALA A 842 -31.17 -0.88 21.98
CA ALA A 842 -31.69 -1.56 20.80
C ALA A 842 -32.19 -2.97 21.14
N PHE A 843 -31.53 -3.68 22.06
CA PHE A 843 -31.97 -4.99 22.55
C PHE A 843 -33.20 -4.87 23.46
N ASP A 844 -33.19 -3.94 24.42
CA ASP A 844 -34.32 -3.64 25.31
C ASP A 844 -35.61 -3.32 24.51
N LEU A 845 -35.45 -2.51 23.44
CA LEU A 845 -36.54 -2.19 22.51
C LEU A 845 -37.01 -3.39 21.71
N LEU A 846 -36.11 -4.28 21.27
CA LEU A 846 -36.48 -5.48 20.53
C LEU A 846 -37.15 -6.53 21.43
N ASP A 847 -36.77 -6.65 22.69
CA ASP A 847 -37.46 -7.51 23.67
C ASP A 847 -38.90 -7.03 23.90
N ALA A 848 -39.08 -5.74 24.19
CA ALA A 848 -40.40 -5.12 24.32
C ALA A 848 -41.26 -5.29 23.06
N LEU A 849 -40.65 -5.13 21.86
CA LEU A 849 -41.30 -5.32 20.57
C LEU A 849 -41.48 -6.79 20.15
N THR A 850 -41.08 -7.75 20.97
CA THR A 850 -41.38 -9.18 20.75
C THR A 850 -42.20 -9.80 21.87
N ARG A 851 -42.46 -9.07 22.96
CA ARG A 851 -42.91 -9.62 24.25
C ARG A 851 -41.99 -10.79 24.67
N SER A 852 -40.69 -10.48 24.72
CA SER A 852 -39.59 -11.41 25.02
C SER A 852 -39.59 -12.66 24.13
N GLY A 853 -39.49 -12.43 22.82
CA GLY A 853 -39.39 -13.48 21.78
C GLY A 853 -40.70 -14.13 21.33
N ALA A 854 -41.83 -13.90 22.02
CA ALA A 854 -43.11 -14.54 21.71
C ALA A 854 -43.73 -14.13 20.36
N ILE A 855 -43.42 -12.93 19.86
CA ILE A 855 -43.91 -12.38 18.59
C ILE A 855 -42.73 -12.26 17.61
N PRO A 856 -42.72 -12.95 16.45
CA PRO A 856 -41.66 -12.78 15.46
C PRO A 856 -41.77 -11.42 14.75
N LEU A 857 -40.63 -10.88 14.30
CA LEU A 857 -40.56 -9.56 13.66
C LEU A 857 -40.15 -9.60 12.18
N GLY A 858 -40.74 -8.71 11.39
CA GLY A 858 -40.38 -8.50 10.00
C GLY A 858 -39.04 -7.75 9.88
N ALA A 859 -38.07 -8.37 9.21
CA ALA A 859 -36.73 -7.84 9.00
C ALA A 859 -36.17 -8.18 7.61
N GLU A 860 -35.28 -7.33 7.10
CA GLU A 860 -34.54 -7.55 5.85
C GLU A 860 -33.09 -7.95 6.20
N LEU A 861 -32.64 -9.13 5.76
CA LEU A 861 -31.27 -9.63 5.97
C LEU A 861 -30.43 -9.45 4.70
N HIS A 862 -29.32 -8.73 4.82
CA HIS A 862 -28.31 -8.58 3.78
C HIS A 862 -27.00 -9.24 4.22
N VAL A 863 -26.58 -10.29 3.53
CA VAL A 863 -25.31 -10.98 3.75
C VAL A 863 -24.31 -10.54 2.70
N ILE A 864 -23.21 -9.91 3.09
CA ILE A 864 -22.17 -9.42 2.19
C ILE A 864 -20.91 -10.28 2.30
N ILE A 865 -20.50 -10.80 1.15
CA ILE A 865 -19.25 -11.55 0.96
C ILE A 865 -18.32 -10.69 0.09
N CYS A 866 -17.03 -10.66 0.43
CA CYS A 866 -16.03 -9.91 -0.34
C CYS A 866 -14.92 -10.83 -0.85
N ALA A 867 -14.46 -10.56 -2.06
CA ALA A 867 -13.21 -11.07 -2.60
C ALA A 867 -12.36 -9.91 -3.13
N THR A 868 -11.04 -10.01 -3.00
CA THR A 868 -10.10 -9.07 -3.61
C THR A 868 -9.37 -9.77 -4.75
N HIS A 869 -9.48 -9.21 -5.96
CA HIS A 869 -8.62 -9.55 -7.08
C HIS A 869 -7.36 -8.68 -7.00
N ALA A 870 -6.21 -9.30 -6.73
CA ALA A 870 -4.95 -8.61 -6.49
C ALA A 870 -3.95 -8.80 -7.64
N PHE A 871 -3.46 -7.70 -8.20
CA PHE A 871 -2.35 -7.69 -9.16
C PHE A 871 -1.05 -7.26 -8.46
N ASP A 872 0.04 -7.98 -8.71
CA ASP A 872 1.32 -7.78 -8.02
C ASP A 872 2.07 -6.50 -8.43
N LYS A 873 1.71 -5.92 -9.57
CA LYS A 873 2.37 -4.74 -10.18
C LYS A 873 1.36 -3.64 -10.50
N SER A 874 1.83 -2.51 -11.01
CA SER A 874 0.93 -1.46 -11.50
C SER A 874 0.15 -1.99 -12.71
N ILE A 875 -0.97 -1.35 -13.06
CA ILE A 875 -1.74 -1.78 -14.23
C ILE A 875 -0.94 -1.63 -15.55
N VAL A 876 -0.15 -0.56 -15.67
CA VAL A 876 0.77 -0.37 -16.81
C VAL A 876 1.84 -1.47 -16.84
N ASP A 877 2.36 -1.90 -15.68
CA ASP A 877 3.30 -3.03 -15.62
C ASP A 877 2.63 -4.39 -15.88
N THR A 878 1.35 -4.56 -15.52
CA THR A 878 0.59 -5.78 -15.85
C THR A 878 0.44 -5.92 -17.37
N ILE A 879 0.10 -4.82 -18.05
CA ILE A 879 -0.03 -4.78 -19.51
C ILE A 879 1.34 -4.90 -20.20
N ILE A 880 2.38 -4.19 -19.74
CA ILE A 880 3.66 -4.06 -20.47
C ILE A 880 4.79 -4.97 -19.96
N VAL A 881 4.90 -5.20 -18.65
CA VAL A 881 5.98 -6.05 -18.07
C VAL A 881 5.55 -7.51 -18.00
N ASP A 882 4.27 -7.80 -17.77
CA ASP A 882 3.75 -9.16 -17.82
C ASP A 882 3.15 -9.58 -19.16
N ASN A 883 2.94 -8.64 -20.09
CA ASN A 883 2.25 -8.88 -21.37
C ASN A 883 0.86 -9.52 -21.18
N VAL A 884 0.11 -9.03 -20.19
CA VAL A 884 -1.18 -9.59 -19.76
C VAL A 884 -2.28 -8.54 -19.86
N ASN A 885 -3.38 -8.87 -20.53
CA ASN A 885 -4.60 -8.06 -20.48
C ASN A 885 -5.30 -8.27 -19.11
N PRO A 886 -5.36 -7.25 -18.23
CA PRO A 886 -6.00 -7.38 -16.92
C PRO A 886 -7.53 -7.52 -17.00
N ILE A 887 -8.15 -7.10 -18.12
CA ILE A 887 -9.61 -7.17 -18.32
C ILE A 887 -10.07 -8.62 -18.27
N LEU A 888 -9.38 -9.53 -18.99
CA LEU A 888 -9.78 -10.93 -19.09
C LEU A 888 -9.65 -11.69 -17.75
N LYS A 889 -8.59 -11.40 -16.97
CA LYS A 889 -8.45 -11.95 -15.60
C LYS A 889 -9.55 -11.43 -14.67
N THR A 890 -9.93 -10.16 -14.84
CA THR A 890 -10.98 -9.50 -14.04
C THR A 890 -12.39 -9.98 -14.43
N GLU A 891 -12.61 -10.28 -15.70
CA GLU A 891 -13.80 -10.95 -16.25
C GLU A 891 -13.93 -12.35 -15.67
N ARG A 892 -12.89 -13.19 -15.76
CA ARG A 892 -12.86 -14.53 -15.16
C ARG A 892 -13.18 -14.47 -13.66
N ALA A 893 -12.61 -13.50 -12.95
CA ALA A 893 -12.93 -13.23 -11.54
C ALA A 893 -14.41 -12.85 -11.30
N SER A 894 -14.99 -11.99 -12.16
CA SER A 894 -16.43 -11.67 -12.12
C SER A 894 -17.28 -12.93 -12.25
N LEU A 895 -16.94 -13.81 -13.21
CA LEU A 895 -17.69 -15.01 -13.54
C LEU A 895 -17.57 -16.12 -12.47
N ILE A 896 -16.38 -16.35 -11.90
CA ILE A 896 -16.20 -17.32 -10.80
C ILE A 896 -17.04 -16.93 -9.57
N ILE A 897 -17.10 -15.64 -9.25
CA ILE A 897 -17.91 -15.14 -8.14
C ILE A 897 -19.40 -15.24 -8.47
N ALA A 898 -19.81 -14.90 -9.70
CA ALA A 898 -21.22 -14.95 -10.12
C ALA A 898 -21.77 -16.38 -10.17
N THR A 899 -21.07 -17.31 -10.81
CA THR A 899 -21.46 -18.73 -10.88
C THR A 899 -21.60 -19.33 -9.48
N THR A 900 -20.63 -19.07 -8.59
CA THR A 900 -20.66 -19.59 -7.21
C THR A 900 -21.76 -18.94 -6.35
N LEU A 901 -22.11 -17.67 -6.57
CA LEU A 901 -23.20 -17.00 -5.86
C LEU A 901 -24.58 -17.47 -6.35
N HIS A 902 -24.76 -17.54 -7.67
CA HIS A 902 -26.04 -17.80 -8.32
C HIS A 902 -26.35 -19.29 -8.53
N ASP A 903 -25.35 -20.16 -8.35
CA ASP A 903 -25.42 -21.61 -8.52
C ASP A 903 -25.93 -22.02 -9.91
N ARG A 904 -25.32 -21.42 -10.94
CA ARG A 904 -25.65 -21.62 -12.35
C ARG A 904 -24.38 -21.62 -13.21
N PRO A 905 -24.41 -22.28 -14.39
CA PRO A 905 -23.30 -22.22 -15.34
C PRO A 905 -23.15 -20.81 -15.93
N VAL A 906 -21.98 -20.52 -16.52
CA VAL A 906 -21.71 -19.23 -17.19
C VAL A 906 -22.71 -18.94 -18.32
N ALA A 907 -23.21 -19.97 -19.01
CA ALA A 907 -24.16 -19.86 -20.11
C ALA A 907 -25.45 -19.07 -19.75
N ASP A 908 -26.02 -19.33 -18.57
CA ASP A 908 -27.23 -18.66 -18.05
C ASP A 908 -26.97 -17.19 -17.63
N ILE A 909 -25.77 -16.96 -17.11
CA ILE A 909 -25.38 -15.74 -16.37
C ILE A 909 -24.84 -14.66 -17.31
N VAL A 910 -24.27 -15.06 -18.45
CA VAL A 910 -23.64 -14.17 -19.44
C VAL A 910 -24.59 -13.85 -20.58
N GLU A 911 -24.53 -12.61 -21.08
CA GLU A 911 -25.34 -12.18 -22.21
C GLU A 911 -24.82 -12.83 -23.50
N SER A 912 -25.68 -13.58 -24.22
CA SER A 912 -25.28 -14.67 -25.14
C SER A 912 -24.24 -14.30 -26.20
N LYS A 913 -24.25 -13.05 -26.69
CA LYS A 913 -23.25 -12.48 -27.61
C LYS A 913 -21.80 -12.46 -27.10
N MET A 914 -21.60 -12.59 -25.78
CA MET A 914 -20.28 -12.61 -25.14
C MET A 914 -19.75 -14.04 -24.94
N LEU A 915 -20.58 -15.08 -25.08
CA LEU A 915 -20.20 -16.46 -24.74
C LEU A 915 -19.02 -16.98 -25.55
N SER A 916 -18.92 -16.64 -26.84
CA SER A 916 -17.77 -16.98 -27.69
C SER A 916 -16.48 -16.32 -27.22
N SER A 917 -16.54 -15.05 -26.78
CA SER A 917 -15.40 -14.35 -26.19
C SER A 917 -14.97 -14.97 -24.87
N VAL A 918 -15.92 -15.40 -24.03
CA VAL A 918 -15.64 -16.04 -22.73
C VAL A 918 -15.10 -17.46 -22.91
N ALA A 919 -15.55 -18.20 -23.92
CA ALA A 919 -15.00 -19.52 -24.27
C ALA A 919 -13.52 -19.43 -24.68
N ILE A 920 -13.12 -18.34 -25.35
CA ILE A 920 -11.71 -18.07 -25.70
C ILE A 920 -10.93 -17.53 -24.49
N SER A 921 -11.49 -16.60 -23.69
CA SER A 921 -10.78 -15.96 -22.58
C SER A 921 -10.62 -16.86 -21.34
N SER A 922 -11.59 -17.74 -21.11
CA SER A 922 -11.79 -18.46 -19.85
C SER A 922 -12.39 -19.87 -20.06
N PRO A 923 -11.80 -20.75 -20.90
CA PRO A 923 -12.39 -22.03 -21.29
C PRO A 923 -12.74 -22.96 -20.12
N LEU A 924 -12.02 -22.88 -19.00
CA LEU A 924 -12.31 -23.66 -17.79
C LEU A 924 -13.68 -23.34 -17.13
N LEU A 925 -14.32 -22.23 -17.50
CA LEU A 925 -15.66 -21.85 -17.01
C LEU A 925 -16.81 -22.38 -17.88
N LEU A 926 -16.51 -22.99 -19.03
CA LEU A 926 -17.47 -23.50 -20.00
C LEU A 926 -17.10 -24.96 -20.36
N PRO A 927 -17.48 -25.95 -19.53
CA PRO A 927 -17.18 -27.36 -19.79
C PRO A 927 -17.82 -27.84 -21.10
N ALA A 928 -17.12 -28.74 -21.80
CA ALA A 928 -17.36 -29.07 -23.20
C ALA A 928 -18.78 -29.56 -23.58
N ALA A 929 -19.57 -30.04 -22.61
CA ALA A 929 -20.97 -30.42 -22.84
C ALA A 929 -21.83 -29.24 -23.35
N ASN A 930 -21.49 -27.99 -23.00
CA ASN A 930 -22.20 -26.79 -23.44
C ASN A 930 -21.59 -26.17 -24.72
N ALA A 931 -20.60 -26.84 -25.35
CA ALA A 931 -19.94 -26.30 -26.55
C ALA A 931 -20.70 -26.61 -27.85
N GLU A 932 -21.51 -27.67 -27.89
CA GLU A 932 -22.24 -28.09 -29.09
C GLU A 932 -23.40 -27.16 -29.50
N GLU A 933 -23.86 -26.29 -28.59
CA GLU A 933 -24.87 -25.25 -28.88
C GLU A 933 -24.25 -23.88 -29.26
N ILE A 934 -22.92 -23.73 -29.27
CA ILE A 934 -22.27 -22.48 -29.65
C ILE A 934 -22.27 -22.35 -31.18
N PRO A 935 -22.92 -21.33 -31.78
CA PRO A 935 -22.89 -21.13 -33.23
C PRO A 935 -21.47 -20.84 -33.70
N GLU A 936 -21.01 -21.55 -34.73
CA GLU A 936 -19.60 -21.60 -35.19
C GLU A 936 -18.96 -20.20 -35.37
N ALA A 937 -18.26 -19.74 -34.34
CA ALA A 937 -17.41 -18.57 -34.41
C ALA A 937 -16.11 -18.95 -35.12
N LYS A 938 -15.82 -18.30 -36.26
CA LYS A 938 -14.54 -18.46 -36.95
C LYS A 938 -13.39 -18.17 -35.99
N ALA A 939 -12.45 -19.11 -35.88
CA ALA A 939 -11.24 -18.91 -35.11
C ALA A 939 -10.44 -17.71 -35.65
N VAL A 940 -10.39 -16.63 -34.87
CA VAL A 940 -9.39 -15.58 -35.03
C VAL A 940 -8.11 -16.14 -34.43
N THR A 941 -7.05 -16.24 -35.24
CA THR A 941 -5.76 -16.79 -34.83
C THR A 941 -4.98 -15.80 -33.96
N SER A 942 -3.95 -16.29 -33.28
CA SER A 942 -3.11 -15.54 -32.32
C SER A 942 -2.35 -14.32 -32.86
N ASP A 943 -2.49 -14.01 -34.15
CA ASP A 943 -1.76 -12.96 -34.85
C ASP A 943 -2.54 -11.62 -34.92
N ASP A 944 -3.81 -11.61 -34.48
CA ASP A 944 -4.74 -10.47 -34.51
C ASP A 944 -5.00 -9.84 -33.10
N ILE A 945 -4.06 -9.99 -32.14
CA ILE A 945 -4.14 -9.41 -30.77
C ILE A 945 -2.89 -8.59 -30.42
#